data_AF-A0A817BIS8-F1
#
_entry.id   AF-A0A817BIS8-F1
#
_cell.length_a   1.000
_cell.length_b   1.000
_cell.length_c   1.000
_cell.angle_alpha   90.00
_cell.angle_beta   90.00
_cell.angle_gamma   90.00
#
_symmetry.space_group_name_H-M   'P 1'
#
loop_
_entity.id
_entity.type
_entity.pdbx_description
1 polymer ?
#
loop_
_entity_poly.entity_id
_entity_poly.type
_entity_poly.pdbx_seq_one_letter_code
_entity_poly.pdbx_strand_id
1 'polypeptide(L)'
;MMLYWSTNRENFNHTSEYRRDPSTIYSTCSSSKHKPKKHCVFCSQSINQQEYEEHISICSNEQTNDNYINKQENKTNYCIICSKSIPEYEYAQHVASCSLSLSSSFSRKSSYENDHKTRLNSIKKDDKNELKSSSNINTKRKKDCIICFKSIDLSQYENHVLECVAQTDKQLSSSSNKKNLKCLTCNCSINKEDRLYREINCHDHHNHCLLCLQRSMEEFVRNSQTPVCHKTLCDYELSRYDISLMPLERRVSDRLLKLVKGQQRPFCSKCRFYIDLNQYEDFDEHIQSCEDLIPCEYCQLPYPFKQLEDHTRQCQHANTSHYEKLTHFVLTKTKYPFPKDQIRHFIEQQRKNGQENLDPWSIIDALAIFGSTFPYEMARRDCDVCMESCPYDDIYVFDCNDNHKICYSCYYQSCKSKMNNGEILTCALCTNPLKDGELNQLRIPDEELKIIRDYQMKKTFDVYSSRTRGIIKCPNQNCPWIAEAADPNERFRVTCPICNKEFCSLCNQQYHYRTTCEQLPQITQRWFFWCQTERARYLTMRAEQDAAYASQLSDYNRRNKDNEGRNNDLRRRYEELMNDEKYKADNCRLCPSCKRVVQRLEGCDSMICGQDAHGGNVQSGCGAKFNWAQAKQYAAAAKPQPKQIILDLPKPENPLVHHDGAKLVFI
;
A
#
# COMPACT_ATOMS: atom_id res chain seq x y z
N MET A 1 -51.99 5.40 -45.79
CA MET A 1 -52.82 5.07 -46.97
C MET A 1 -53.06 3.57 -46.98
N MET A 2 -54.31 3.10 -47.15
CA MET A 2 -54.76 1.70 -47.42
C MET A 2 -54.42 0.64 -46.32
N LEU A 3 -55.32 -0.17 -45.71
CA LEU A 3 -56.46 -1.03 -46.13
C LEU A 3 -56.00 -2.38 -46.74
N TYR A 4 -56.52 -3.58 -46.43
CA TYR A 4 -57.69 -4.08 -45.64
C TYR A 4 -57.24 -4.76 -44.29
N TRP A 5 -58.00 -5.40 -43.35
CA TRP A 5 -59.24 -6.24 -43.29
C TRP A 5 -59.07 -7.70 -43.83
N SER A 6 -59.71 -8.78 -43.33
CA SER A 6 -60.68 -9.00 -42.20
C SER A 6 -60.99 -10.51 -41.94
N THR A 7 -61.38 -10.90 -40.70
CA THR A 7 -62.31 -12.02 -40.26
C THR A 7 -62.17 -13.46 -40.84
N ASN A 8 -62.40 -14.55 -40.08
CA ASN A 8 -63.72 -14.93 -39.52
C ASN A 8 -63.71 -16.10 -38.48
N ARG A 9 -64.88 -16.41 -37.89
CA ARG A 9 -65.20 -17.59 -37.04
C ARG A 9 -65.79 -18.76 -37.87
N GLU A 10 -65.79 -19.99 -37.34
CA GLU A 10 -67.02 -20.71 -36.88
C GLU A 10 -66.81 -22.20 -36.49
N ASN A 11 -67.60 -22.66 -35.47
CA ASN A 11 -68.40 -23.91 -35.34
C ASN A 11 -67.88 -25.31 -35.77
N PHE A 12 -68.38 -26.45 -35.27
CA PHE A 12 -68.91 -26.91 -33.96
C PHE A 12 -69.12 -28.45 -34.07
N ASN A 13 -69.11 -29.19 -32.95
CA ASN A 13 -69.44 -30.63 -32.72
C ASN A 13 -69.92 -31.55 -33.89
N HIS A 14 -69.47 -32.84 -33.90
CA HIS A 14 -70.34 -33.95 -33.43
C HIS A 14 -69.64 -35.33 -33.20
N THR A 15 -70.32 -36.14 -32.37
CA THR A 15 -70.32 -37.62 -32.12
C THR A 15 -69.70 -38.58 -33.16
N SER A 16 -69.23 -39.81 -32.86
CA SER A 16 -69.03 -40.64 -31.63
C SER A 16 -68.12 -41.87 -32.02
N GLU A 17 -68.00 -43.10 -31.46
CA GLU A 17 -68.66 -43.90 -30.38
C GLU A 17 -67.90 -45.26 -30.09
N TYR A 18 -68.43 -46.12 -29.19
CA TYR A 18 -68.05 -47.55 -28.89
C TYR A 18 -66.64 -47.81 -28.28
N ARG A 19 -66.32 -48.95 -27.62
CA ARG A 19 -67.00 -49.78 -26.57
C ARG A 19 -66.04 -50.91 -26.10
N ARG A 20 -66.16 -51.38 -24.83
CA ARG A 20 -65.66 -52.69 -24.27
C ARG A 20 -64.13 -52.91 -24.28
N ASP A 21 -63.50 -53.80 -23.50
CA ASP A 21 -63.61 -54.49 -22.18
C ASP A 21 -62.41 -55.49 -22.13
N PRO A 22 -62.07 -56.17 -21.01
CA PRO A 22 -60.65 -56.47 -20.67
C PRO A 22 -60.30 -58.00 -20.51
N SER A 23 -59.39 -58.34 -19.56
CA SER A 23 -58.81 -59.66 -19.16
C SER A 23 -57.46 -60.03 -19.81
N THR A 24 -56.55 -60.89 -19.29
CA THR A 24 -56.47 -61.75 -18.05
C THR A 24 -54.97 -62.03 -17.71
N ILE A 25 -54.45 -61.90 -16.46
CA ILE A 25 -54.17 -62.91 -15.38
C ILE A 25 -53.03 -63.96 -15.65
N TYR A 26 -52.29 -64.32 -14.57
CA TYR A 26 -51.22 -65.34 -14.35
C TYR A 26 -49.75 -64.91 -14.63
N SER A 27 -48.69 -65.12 -13.81
CA SER A 27 -48.37 -65.77 -12.50
C SER A 27 -47.60 -67.11 -12.54
N THR A 28 -46.34 -67.16 -12.04
CA THR A 28 -45.85 -68.06 -10.94
C THR A 28 -44.31 -68.01 -10.69
N CYS A 29 -43.91 -68.54 -9.53
CA CYS A 29 -42.60 -68.92 -8.92
C CYS A 29 -41.29 -68.93 -9.77
N SER A 30 -40.09 -68.58 -9.29
CA SER A 30 -39.38 -68.65 -7.97
C SER A 30 -38.47 -69.89 -7.78
N SER A 31 -37.15 -69.67 -7.64
CA SER A 31 -36.17 -70.56 -6.99
C SER A 31 -34.93 -69.78 -6.53
N SER A 32 -34.21 -70.25 -5.50
CA SER A 32 -33.18 -69.48 -4.78
C SER A 32 -31.75 -70.05 -4.91
N LYS A 33 -30.75 -69.17 -4.82
CA LYS A 33 -29.32 -69.51 -4.65
C LYS A 33 -28.68 -68.55 -3.65
N HIS A 34 -27.71 -69.03 -2.86
CA HIS A 34 -27.02 -68.23 -1.85
C HIS A 34 -26.19 -67.08 -2.48
N LYS A 35 -26.14 -65.93 -1.81
CA LYS A 35 -25.40 -64.73 -2.23
C LYS A 35 -24.07 -64.62 -1.46
N PRO A 36 -22.99 -64.12 -2.09
CA PRO A 36 -21.69 -63.95 -1.44
C PRO A 36 -21.68 -62.78 -0.43
N LYS A 37 -20.69 -62.78 0.47
CA LYS A 37 -20.43 -61.71 1.45
C LYS A 37 -19.03 -61.08 1.26
N LYS A 38 -18.87 -59.84 1.72
CA LYS A 38 -17.62 -59.07 1.79
C LYS A 38 -17.41 -58.52 3.21
N HIS A 39 -16.17 -58.25 3.61
CA HIS A 39 -15.86 -57.63 4.91
C HIS A 39 -15.62 -56.13 4.78
N CYS A 40 -16.33 -55.30 5.55
CA CYS A 40 -16.22 -53.84 5.49
C CYS A 40 -14.84 -53.36 5.98
N VAL A 41 -14.18 -52.50 5.21
CA VAL A 41 -12.83 -51.99 5.55
C VAL A 41 -12.80 -51.00 6.72
N PHE A 42 -13.94 -50.41 7.12
CA PHE A 42 -14.02 -49.44 8.22
C PHE A 42 -14.34 -50.08 9.59
N CYS A 43 -15.07 -51.20 9.62
CA CYS A 43 -15.54 -51.86 10.86
C CYS A 43 -15.34 -53.39 10.91
N SER A 44 -14.73 -53.97 9.87
CA SER A 44 -14.47 -55.42 9.70
C SER A 44 -15.69 -56.36 9.68
N GLN A 45 -16.92 -55.86 9.66
CA GLN A 45 -18.14 -56.70 9.63
C GLN A 45 -18.37 -57.43 8.29
N SER A 46 -18.96 -58.63 8.33
CA SER A 46 -19.20 -59.51 7.17
C SER A 46 -20.62 -59.37 6.57
N ILE A 47 -20.71 -58.62 5.48
CA ILE A 47 -21.95 -58.03 4.94
C ILE A 47 -22.26 -58.64 3.57
N ASN A 48 -23.55 -58.73 3.21
CA ASN A 48 -23.99 -59.23 1.90
C ASN A 48 -23.42 -58.37 0.77
N GLN A 49 -23.02 -58.98 -0.34
CA GLN A 49 -22.47 -58.28 -1.51
C GLN A 49 -23.35 -57.11 -2.00
N GLN A 50 -24.68 -57.21 -1.84
CA GLN A 50 -25.65 -56.19 -2.27
C GLN A 50 -25.85 -55.05 -1.26
N GLU A 51 -25.53 -55.25 0.02
CA GLU A 51 -25.65 -54.26 1.11
C GLU A 51 -24.31 -53.55 1.39
N TYR A 52 -23.22 -54.06 0.78
CA TYR A 52 -21.85 -53.66 1.08
C TYR A 52 -21.54 -52.19 0.79
N GLU A 53 -22.08 -51.66 -0.32
CA GLU A 53 -21.82 -50.27 -0.76
C GLU A 53 -22.60 -49.25 0.09
N GLU A 54 -23.86 -49.57 0.43
CA GLU A 54 -24.68 -48.77 1.35
C GLU A 54 -24.05 -48.72 2.75
N HIS A 55 -23.67 -49.87 3.31
CA HIS A 55 -22.99 -49.90 4.61
C HIS A 55 -21.65 -49.15 4.60
N ILE A 56 -20.85 -49.25 3.53
CA ILE A 56 -19.61 -48.46 3.42
C ILE A 56 -19.90 -46.96 3.54
N SER A 57 -20.94 -46.47 2.87
CA SER A 57 -21.30 -45.05 2.89
C SER A 57 -21.78 -44.56 4.25
N ILE A 58 -22.42 -45.43 5.05
CA ILE A 58 -22.83 -45.12 6.43
C ILE A 58 -21.59 -45.11 7.33
N CYS A 59 -20.83 -46.20 7.33
CA CYS A 59 -19.72 -46.41 8.26
C CYS A 59 -18.55 -45.43 8.05
N SER A 60 -18.31 -44.97 6.81
CA SER A 60 -17.32 -43.91 6.55
C SER A 60 -17.75 -42.55 7.12
N ASN A 61 -19.04 -42.23 7.09
CA ASN A 61 -19.56 -40.95 7.58
C ASN A 61 -19.54 -40.89 9.12
N GLU A 62 -19.86 -41.99 9.81
CA GLU A 62 -19.80 -42.07 11.28
C GLU A 62 -18.38 -41.79 11.80
N GLN A 63 -17.35 -42.44 11.23
CA GLN A 63 -15.96 -42.20 11.63
C GLN A 63 -15.46 -40.77 11.35
N THR A 64 -16.06 -40.04 10.40
CA THR A 64 -15.72 -38.62 10.17
C THR A 64 -16.32 -37.66 11.22
N ASN A 65 -17.47 -38.00 11.82
CA ASN A 65 -18.07 -37.16 12.86
C ASN A 65 -17.34 -37.25 14.20
N ASP A 66 -17.01 -38.46 14.66
CA ASP A 66 -16.34 -38.66 15.96
C ASP A 66 -14.95 -38.00 16.01
N ASN A 67 -14.25 -37.93 14.87
CA ASN A 67 -12.97 -37.23 14.72
C ASN A 67 -13.11 -35.70 14.65
N TYR A 68 -14.30 -35.17 14.36
CA TYR A 68 -14.55 -33.73 14.33
C TYR A 68 -14.91 -33.19 15.72
N ILE A 69 -15.78 -33.91 16.45
CA ILE A 69 -16.29 -33.50 17.78
C ILE A 69 -15.15 -33.43 18.81
N ASN A 70 -14.33 -34.49 18.93
CA ASN A 70 -13.21 -34.58 19.87
C ASN A 70 -12.11 -33.50 19.70
N LYS A 71 -12.18 -32.67 18.66
CA LYS A 71 -11.14 -31.69 18.31
C LYS A 71 -11.48 -30.24 18.65
N GLN A 72 -12.70 -29.94 19.13
CA GLN A 72 -13.11 -28.58 19.50
C GLN A 72 -13.03 -28.28 21.01
N GLU A 73 -13.12 -29.29 21.89
CA GLU A 73 -13.37 -29.08 23.34
C GLU A 73 -12.26 -28.39 24.13
N ASN A 74 -11.04 -28.27 23.58
CA ASN A 74 -9.85 -27.77 24.29
C ASN A 74 -9.40 -26.35 23.93
N LYS A 75 -10.23 -25.55 23.23
CA LYS A 75 -9.89 -24.16 22.90
C LYS A 75 -10.59 -23.14 23.79
N THR A 76 -9.83 -22.20 24.32
CA THR A 76 -10.33 -21.04 25.07
C THR A 76 -9.80 -19.73 24.49
N ASN A 77 -10.66 -18.71 24.44
CA ASN A 77 -10.40 -17.37 23.97
C ASN A 77 -10.49 -16.37 25.14
N TYR A 78 -9.63 -15.35 25.14
CA TYR A 78 -9.47 -14.43 26.26
C TYR A 78 -10.28 -13.14 26.07
N CYS A 79 -11.27 -12.89 26.93
CA CYS A 79 -12.14 -11.72 26.81
C CYS A 79 -11.43 -10.45 27.29
N ILE A 80 -11.06 -9.58 26.35
CA ILE A 80 -10.40 -8.29 26.62
C ILE A 80 -11.21 -7.33 27.53
N ILE A 81 -12.51 -7.57 27.71
CA ILE A 81 -13.40 -6.69 28.49
C ILE A 81 -13.36 -7.01 29.99
N CYS A 82 -13.29 -8.29 30.37
CA CYS A 82 -13.26 -8.71 31.79
C CYS A 82 -12.06 -9.59 32.17
N SER A 83 -11.09 -9.79 31.27
CA SER A 83 -9.86 -10.53 31.50
C SER A 83 -10.03 -12.00 31.92
N LYS A 84 -11.12 -12.64 31.47
CA LYS A 84 -11.40 -14.08 31.68
C LYS A 84 -11.08 -14.90 30.43
N SER A 85 -10.57 -16.11 30.64
CA SER A 85 -10.55 -17.14 29.60
C SER A 85 -11.90 -17.82 29.51
N ILE A 86 -12.42 -18.01 28.29
CA ILE A 86 -13.78 -18.47 27.99
C ILE A 86 -13.69 -19.52 26.86
N PRO A 87 -14.42 -20.65 26.89
CA PRO A 87 -14.42 -21.61 25.78
C PRO A 87 -14.78 -20.98 24.43
N GLU A 88 -14.17 -21.45 23.34
CA GLU A 88 -14.35 -20.86 22.00
C GLU A 88 -15.83 -20.79 21.58
N TYR A 89 -16.64 -21.78 21.96
CA TYR A 89 -18.08 -21.83 21.67
C TYR A 89 -18.92 -20.82 22.50
N GLU A 90 -18.46 -20.40 23.68
CA GLU A 90 -19.17 -19.40 24.53
C GLU A 90 -18.73 -17.96 24.24
N TYR A 91 -17.57 -17.78 23.60
CA TYR A 91 -16.87 -16.50 23.53
C TYR A 91 -17.72 -15.36 22.96
N ALA A 92 -18.51 -15.61 21.91
CA ALA A 92 -19.38 -14.60 21.30
C ALA A 92 -20.51 -14.14 22.25
N GLN A 93 -21.17 -15.09 22.93
CA GLN A 93 -22.26 -14.80 23.87
C GLN A 93 -21.71 -14.14 25.16
N HIS A 94 -20.51 -14.52 25.58
CA HIS A 94 -19.78 -13.87 26.67
C HIS A 94 -19.41 -12.42 26.31
N VAL A 95 -18.82 -12.15 25.14
CA VAL A 95 -18.45 -10.78 24.73
C VAL A 95 -19.69 -9.89 24.61
N ALA A 96 -20.81 -10.40 24.09
CA ALA A 96 -22.06 -9.64 24.01
C ALA A 96 -22.63 -9.27 25.40
N SER A 97 -22.72 -10.22 26.32
CA SER A 97 -23.21 -9.99 27.69
C SER A 97 -22.25 -9.14 28.53
N CYS A 98 -20.94 -9.31 28.35
CA CYS A 98 -19.93 -8.49 29.02
C CYS A 98 -19.95 -7.03 28.53
N SER A 99 -20.18 -6.80 27.24
CA SER A 99 -20.38 -5.45 26.68
C SER A 99 -21.61 -4.74 27.28
N LEU A 100 -22.72 -5.47 27.45
CA LEU A 100 -23.94 -4.97 28.10
C LEU A 100 -23.77 -4.71 29.60
N SER A 101 -22.78 -5.35 30.24
CA SER A 101 -22.46 -5.15 31.66
C SER A 101 -21.77 -3.79 31.92
N LEU A 102 -21.00 -3.26 30.95
CA LEU A 102 -20.44 -1.90 31.04
C LEU A 102 -21.44 -0.80 30.71
N SER A 103 -22.36 -1.00 29.77
CA SER A 103 -23.36 0.03 29.44
C SER A 103 -24.41 0.18 30.54
N SER A 104 -24.79 -0.91 31.22
CA SER A 104 -25.72 -0.90 32.34
C SER A 104 -25.16 -0.29 33.65
N SER A 105 -23.84 -0.09 33.75
CA SER A 105 -23.23 0.61 34.89
C SER A 105 -23.25 2.14 34.76
N PHE A 106 -23.64 2.70 33.61
CA PHE A 106 -23.63 4.15 33.36
C PHE A 106 -25.00 4.82 33.16
N SER A 107 -26.12 4.08 33.28
CA SER A 107 -27.46 4.69 33.25
C SER A 107 -28.47 3.97 34.14
N ARG A 108 -29.03 4.69 35.12
CA ARG A 108 -30.18 4.26 35.93
C ARG A 108 -31.24 5.37 36.00
N LYS A 109 -32.28 5.27 35.17
CA LYS A 109 -33.66 5.71 35.49
C LYS A 109 -34.65 5.32 34.38
N SER A 110 -35.82 4.84 34.79
CA SER A 110 -37.03 4.60 33.97
C SER A 110 -36.96 3.45 32.93
N SER A 111 -38.10 2.87 32.51
CA SER A 111 -38.94 1.87 33.21
C SER A 111 -40.13 1.44 32.32
N TYR A 112 -40.77 0.29 32.61
CA TYR A 112 -41.94 -0.30 31.91
C TYR A 112 -41.65 -0.82 30.46
N GLU A 113 -41.84 -2.12 30.14
CA GLU A 113 -43.08 -2.88 29.84
C GLU A 113 -43.62 -2.65 28.40
N ASN A 114 -44.25 -3.60 27.67
CA ASN A 114 -44.61 -5.00 28.00
C ASN A 114 -44.67 -5.94 26.76
N ASP A 115 -45.03 -7.22 27.01
CA ASP A 115 -45.20 -8.38 26.09
C ASP A 115 -45.98 -8.19 24.76
N HIS A 116 -45.66 -9.04 23.76
CA HIS A 116 -46.67 -10.01 23.25
C HIS A 116 -46.09 -11.23 22.49
N LYS A 117 -46.87 -12.33 22.44
CA LYS A 117 -46.52 -13.65 21.87
C LYS A 117 -47.67 -14.25 21.02
N THR A 118 -47.40 -15.38 20.35
CA THR A 118 -48.32 -16.24 19.55
C THR A 118 -48.84 -15.63 18.22
N ARG A 119 -49.27 -16.39 17.19
CA ARG A 119 -49.93 -17.73 17.18
C ARG A 119 -49.78 -18.56 15.87
N LEU A 120 -49.57 -19.87 16.03
CA LEU A 120 -49.94 -21.07 15.21
C LEU A 120 -49.99 -21.10 13.65
N ASN A 121 -49.22 -22.04 13.09
CA ASN A 121 -49.58 -23.16 12.18
C ASN A 121 -50.91 -23.14 11.38
N SER A 122 -50.88 -23.59 10.11
CA SER A 122 -51.29 -24.97 9.68
C SER A 122 -51.36 -25.18 8.15
N ILE A 123 -51.59 -26.44 7.71
CA ILE A 123 -51.92 -26.92 6.33
C ILE A 123 -50.74 -26.80 5.33
N LYS A 124 -50.10 -27.87 4.81
CA LYS A 124 -50.50 -29.15 4.16
C LYS A 124 -50.95 -29.04 2.69
N LYS A 125 -50.11 -29.64 1.82
CA LYS A 125 -50.46 -30.49 0.67
C LYS A 125 -51.17 -29.89 -0.56
N ASP A 126 -51.05 -30.50 -1.74
CA ASP A 126 -50.11 -31.58 -2.16
C ASP A 126 -48.88 -30.97 -2.90
N ASP A 127 -48.49 -31.17 -4.16
CA ASP A 127 -48.81 -32.14 -5.21
C ASP A 127 -47.59 -32.32 -6.15
N LYS A 128 -47.57 -33.39 -6.94
CA LYS A 128 -46.51 -33.79 -7.88
C LYS A 128 -47.08 -34.67 -8.98
N ASN A 129 -46.98 -34.22 -10.24
CA ASN A 129 -47.03 -35.01 -11.48
C ASN A 129 -47.01 -34.04 -12.67
N GLU A 130 -46.66 -34.39 -13.91
CA GLU A 130 -45.72 -35.40 -14.43
C GLU A 130 -45.46 -34.99 -15.91
N LEU A 131 -44.28 -35.21 -16.49
CA LEU A 131 -44.11 -35.12 -17.94
C LEU A 131 -42.90 -35.93 -18.41
N LYS A 132 -43.10 -36.78 -19.44
CA LYS A 132 -42.15 -37.81 -19.87
C LYS A 132 -41.58 -37.58 -21.27
N SER A 133 -40.34 -38.01 -21.45
CA SER A 133 -39.76 -38.64 -22.65
C SER A 133 -39.84 -37.96 -24.04
N SER A 134 -38.69 -37.53 -24.58
CA SER A 134 -38.19 -37.73 -25.97
C SER A 134 -36.99 -36.80 -26.24
N SER A 135 -36.01 -37.09 -27.09
CA SER A 135 -35.61 -38.33 -27.80
C SER A 135 -34.08 -38.29 -28.11
N ASN A 136 -33.51 -39.38 -28.63
CA ASN A 136 -32.05 -39.52 -28.85
C ASN A 136 -31.51 -38.69 -30.02
N ILE A 137 -30.45 -37.89 -29.78
CA ILE A 137 -29.43 -37.55 -30.80
C ILE A 137 -28.05 -37.70 -30.16
N ASN A 138 -27.33 -38.77 -30.52
CA ASN A 138 -26.05 -39.12 -29.90
C ASN A 138 -24.87 -38.37 -30.56
N THR A 139 -24.46 -37.26 -29.97
CA THR A 139 -23.21 -36.56 -30.32
C THR A 139 -22.34 -36.46 -29.07
N LYS A 140 -21.12 -37.00 -29.13
CA LYS A 140 -20.16 -36.92 -28.02
C LYS A 140 -19.69 -35.48 -27.84
N ARG A 141 -20.35 -34.75 -26.94
CA ARG A 141 -19.96 -33.40 -26.55
C ARG A 141 -18.73 -33.48 -25.64
N LYS A 142 -17.69 -32.74 -26.00
CA LYS A 142 -16.56 -32.46 -25.13
C LYS A 142 -16.72 -31.11 -24.43
N LYS A 143 -16.04 -30.95 -23.31
CA LYS A 143 -16.01 -29.73 -22.51
C LYS A 143 -14.62 -29.57 -21.91
N ASP A 144 -14.05 -28.38 -22.00
CA ASP A 144 -12.68 -28.12 -21.59
C ASP A 144 -12.60 -27.92 -20.08
N CYS A 145 -11.70 -28.66 -19.43
CA CYS A 145 -11.52 -28.60 -17.98
C CYS A 145 -11.07 -27.20 -17.55
N ILE A 146 -11.83 -26.52 -16.68
CA ILE A 146 -11.51 -25.17 -16.21
C ILE A 146 -10.21 -25.06 -15.38
N ILE A 147 -9.56 -26.19 -15.06
CA ILE A 147 -8.31 -26.26 -14.28
C ILE A 147 -7.10 -26.54 -15.19
N CYS A 148 -7.19 -27.56 -16.06
CA CYS A 148 -6.06 -27.98 -16.92
C CYS A 148 -6.28 -27.80 -18.43
N PHE A 149 -7.41 -27.22 -18.83
CA PHE A 149 -7.81 -26.88 -20.21
C PHE A 149 -7.84 -28.04 -21.22
N LYS A 150 -7.79 -29.30 -20.76
CA LYS A 150 -7.98 -30.49 -21.61
C LYS A 150 -9.46 -30.66 -21.97
N SER A 151 -9.72 -31.06 -23.21
CA SER A 151 -11.08 -31.30 -23.72
C SER A 151 -11.56 -32.73 -23.42
N ILE A 152 -12.49 -32.86 -22.47
CA ILE A 152 -12.94 -34.15 -21.91
C ILE A 152 -14.37 -34.46 -22.40
N ASP A 153 -14.67 -35.73 -22.71
CA ASP A 153 -16.05 -36.19 -22.98
C ASP A 153 -16.94 -35.86 -21.77
N LEU A 154 -18.12 -35.27 -22.00
CA LEU A 154 -18.92 -34.63 -20.94
C LEU A 154 -19.27 -35.57 -19.76
N SER A 155 -19.39 -36.88 -20.01
CA SER A 155 -19.65 -37.92 -19.00
C SER A 155 -18.46 -38.25 -18.09
N GLN A 156 -17.26 -37.76 -18.39
CA GLN A 156 -16.05 -37.90 -17.57
C GLN A 156 -15.61 -36.56 -16.95
N TYR A 157 -16.26 -35.45 -17.33
CA TYR A 157 -15.84 -34.09 -16.99
C TYR A 157 -15.76 -33.85 -15.48
N GLU A 158 -16.73 -34.31 -14.70
CA GLU A 158 -16.81 -34.05 -13.26
C GLU A 158 -15.72 -34.80 -12.48
N ASN A 159 -15.54 -36.10 -12.75
CA ASN A 159 -14.45 -36.90 -12.19
C ASN A 159 -13.08 -36.31 -12.54
N HIS A 160 -12.88 -35.91 -13.79
CA HIS A 160 -11.63 -35.28 -14.22
C HIS A 160 -11.38 -33.92 -13.55
N VAL A 161 -12.41 -33.11 -13.31
CA VAL A 161 -12.26 -31.86 -12.53
C VAL A 161 -11.86 -32.16 -11.09
N LEU A 162 -12.46 -33.16 -10.44
CA LEU A 162 -12.09 -33.58 -9.08
C LEU A 162 -10.64 -34.09 -9.00
N GLU A 163 -10.21 -34.90 -9.97
CA GLU A 163 -8.80 -35.32 -10.11
C GLU A 163 -7.86 -34.13 -10.33
N CYS A 164 -8.26 -33.15 -11.16
CA CYS A 164 -7.46 -31.95 -11.37
C CYS A 164 -7.35 -31.07 -10.12
N VAL A 165 -8.41 -30.88 -9.33
CA VAL A 165 -8.32 -30.19 -8.02
C VAL A 165 -7.29 -30.90 -7.14
N ALA A 166 -7.44 -32.23 -6.96
CA ALA A 166 -6.55 -33.02 -6.11
C ALA A 166 -5.08 -33.06 -6.59
N GLN A 167 -4.82 -32.86 -7.88
CA GLN A 167 -3.47 -32.71 -8.44
C GLN A 167 -2.94 -31.27 -8.27
N THR A 168 -3.78 -30.25 -8.46
CA THR A 168 -3.40 -28.84 -8.28
C THR A 168 -3.08 -28.53 -6.82
N ASP A 169 -3.87 -29.02 -5.85
CA ASP A 169 -3.58 -28.86 -4.42
C ASP A 169 -2.23 -29.48 -4.04
N LYS A 170 -1.90 -30.64 -4.61
CA LYS A 170 -0.58 -31.27 -4.43
C LYS A 170 0.56 -30.42 -4.99
N GLN A 171 0.38 -29.71 -6.11
CA GLN A 171 1.40 -28.80 -6.66
C GLN A 171 1.47 -27.43 -5.94
N LEU A 172 0.35 -26.92 -5.42
CA LEU A 172 0.35 -25.73 -4.57
C LEU A 172 1.07 -25.98 -3.24
N SER A 173 0.93 -27.19 -2.69
CA SER A 173 1.64 -27.61 -1.48
C SER A 173 3.17 -27.77 -1.65
N SER A 174 3.68 -27.81 -2.89
CA SER A 174 5.11 -28.02 -3.18
C SER A 174 5.83 -26.80 -3.79
N SER A 175 5.16 -25.66 -3.99
CA SER A 175 5.69 -24.54 -4.80
C SER A 175 5.86 -23.20 -4.06
N SER A 176 5.49 -23.10 -2.78
CA SER A 176 5.58 -21.85 -2.01
C SER A 176 6.74 -21.84 -1.01
N ASN A 177 7.94 -21.47 -1.47
CA ASN A 177 9.14 -21.37 -0.62
C ASN A 177 9.16 -20.13 0.30
N LYS A 178 8.00 -19.76 0.87
CA LYS A 178 7.88 -18.79 1.96
C LYS A 178 8.44 -19.46 3.22
N LYS A 179 9.71 -19.20 3.53
CA LYS A 179 10.30 -19.56 4.84
C LYS A 179 9.46 -18.91 5.94
N ASN A 180 8.61 -19.70 6.60
CA ASN A 180 7.86 -19.26 7.77
C ASN A 180 8.85 -18.87 8.86
N LEU A 181 9.02 -17.55 9.07
CA LEU A 181 9.81 -17.06 10.18
C LEU A 181 9.17 -17.54 11.48
N LYS A 182 10.02 -17.92 12.43
CA LYS A 182 9.62 -18.29 13.79
C LYS A 182 10.51 -17.54 14.75
N CYS A 183 9.94 -17.07 15.85
CA CYS A 183 10.75 -16.50 16.90
C CYS A 183 11.58 -17.60 17.57
N LEU A 184 12.90 -17.38 17.70
CA LEU A 184 13.86 -18.33 18.25
C LEU A 184 13.45 -18.87 19.63
N THR A 185 12.83 -18.03 20.47
CA THR A 185 12.53 -18.34 21.89
C THR A 185 11.16 -19.01 22.10
N CYS A 186 10.09 -18.59 21.41
CA CYS A 186 8.75 -19.20 21.54
C CYS A 186 8.45 -20.27 20.47
N ASN A 187 9.29 -20.38 19.42
CA ASN A 187 9.01 -21.12 18.17
C ASN A 187 7.69 -20.68 17.47
N CYS A 188 7.13 -19.54 17.88
CA CYS A 188 5.84 -19.03 17.40
C CYS A 188 6.02 -18.24 16.10
N SER A 189 5.09 -18.44 15.16
CA SER A 189 5.17 -17.94 13.79
C SER A 189 5.19 -16.41 13.74
N ILE A 190 6.12 -15.87 12.96
CA ILE A 190 6.27 -14.44 12.67
C ILE A 190 5.76 -14.17 11.26
N ASN A 191 4.83 -13.23 11.13
CA ASN A 191 4.47 -12.62 9.86
C ASN A 191 5.39 -11.41 9.62
N LYS A 192 5.93 -11.25 8.40
CA LYS A 192 6.79 -10.10 8.04
C LYS A 192 6.02 -8.77 8.00
N GLU A 193 4.70 -8.80 7.82
CA GLU A 193 3.86 -7.60 7.73
C GLU A 193 3.40 -7.08 9.11
N ASP A 194 3.42 -7.95 10.14
CA ASP A 194 3.09 -7.56 11.51
C ASP A 194 4.26 -6.86 12.20
N ARG A 195 4.03 -5.69 12.78
CA ARG A 195 5.02 -4.89 13.54
C ARG A 195 5.41 -5.51 14.90
N LEU A 196 5.26 -6.82 15.05
CA LEU A 196 5.31 -7.57 16.31
C LEU A 196 6.56 -8.45 16.46
N TYR A 197 7.55 -8.25 15.60
CA TYR A 197 8.86 -8.90 15.69
C TYR A 197 10.01 -7.94 15.41
N ARG A 198 11.22 -8.39 15.73
CA ARG A 198 12.48 -7.75 15.38
C ARG A 198 13.51 -8.81 14.95
N GLU A 199 14.20 -8.54 13.86
CA GLU A 199 15.43 -9.23 13.47
C GLU A 199 16.62 -8.55 14.17
N ILE A 200 17.51 -9.36 14.73
CA ILE A 200 18.76 -8.91 15.36
C ILE A 200 19.90 -9.15 14.37
N ASN A 201 20.76 -8.15 14.19
CA ASN A 201 21.90 -8.17 13.26
C ASN A 201 23.10 -9.00 13.80
N CYS A 202 22.82 -10.15 14.42
CA CYS A 202 23.84 -11.16 14.69
C CYS A 202 24.13 -11.97 13.41
N HIS A 203 25.24 -12.71 13.37
CA HIS A 203 25.67 -13.49 12.21
C HIS A 203 24.59 -14.45 11.65
N ASP A 204 23.74 -15.02 12.50
CA ASP A 204 22.66 -15.95 12.10
C ASP A 204 21.30 -15.27 11.79
N HIS A 205 21.22 -13.94 11.82
CA HIS A 205 19.97 -13.17 11.58
C HIS A 205 18.78 -13.62 12.45
N HIS A 206 19.03 -13.83 13.75
CA HIS A 206 18.04 -14.35 14.68
C HIS A 206 16.81 -13.44 14.83
N ASN A 207 15.63 -14.05 14.73
CA ASN A 207 14.35 -13.38 14.73
C ASN A 207 13.62 -13.59 16.07
N HIS A 208 13.10 -12.52 16.68
CA HIS A 208 12.39 -12.57 17.95
C HIS A 208 11.05 -11.81 17.87
N CYS A 209 9.97 -12.37 18.42
CA CYS A 209 8.76 -11.61 18.66
C CYS A 209 9.00 -10.62 19.81
N LEU A 210 8.33 -9.46 19.80
CA LEU A 210 8.64 -8.38 20.75
C LEU A 210 8.53 -8.81 22.23
N LEU A 211 7.56 -9.67 22.56
CA LEU A 211 7.38 -10.19 23.92
C LEU A 211 8.54 -11.09 24.39
N CYS A 212 9.13 -11.89 23.48
CA CYS A 212 10.31 -12.70 23.83
C CYS A 212 11.59 -11.86 23.90
N LEU A 213 11.74 -10.88 22.99
CA LEU A 213 12.86 -9.94 23.03
C LEU A 213 12.85 -9.12 24.32
N GLN A 214 11.71 -8.52 24.67
CA GLN A 214 11.56 -7.74 25.90
C GLN A 214 11.87 -8.58 27.15
N ARG A 215 11.32 -9.81 27.26
CA ARG A 215 11.61 -10.70 28.39
C ARG A 215 13.09 -11.05 28.51
N SER A 216 13.75 -11.38 27.40
CA SER A 216 15.19 -11.66 27.35
C SER A 216 15.99 -10.45 27.85
N MET A 217 15.68 -9.26 27.33
CA MET A 217 16.33 -8.00 27.71
C MET A 217 16.09 -7.61 29.18
N GLU A 218 14.88 -7.82 29.70
CA GLU A 218 14.57 -7.64 31.13
C GLU A 218 15.31 -8.65 32.02
N GLU A 219 15.61 -9.86 31.53
CA GLU A 219 16.41 -10.85 32.25
C GLU A 219 17.88 -10.42 32.34
N PHE A 220 18.49 -9.95 31.25
CA PHE A 220 19.86 -9.39 31.29
C PHE A 220 19.95 -8.19 32.24
N VAL A 221 18.95 -7.28 32.21
CA VAL A 221 18.84 -6.16 33.15
C VAL A 221 18.73 -6.62 34.61
N ARG A 222 17.96 -7.69 34.88
CA ARG A 222 17.76 -8.24 36.22
C ARG A 222 19.02 -8.91 36.77
N ASN A 223 19.73 -9.65 35.92
CA ASN A 223 20.94 -10.38 36.29
C ASN A 223 22.21 -9.52 36.26
N SER A 224 22.13 -8.25 35.81
CA SER A 224 23.28 -7.37 35.56
C SER A 224 24.31 -7.96 34.60
N GLN A 225 23.85 -8.72 33.61
CA GLN A 225 24.66 -9.40 32.59
C GLN A 225 24.76 -8.53 31.32
N THR A 226 25.84 -8.66 30.54
CA THR A 226 25.90 -8.07 29.20
C THR A 226 24.78 -8.69 28.36
N PRO A 227 23.95 -7.89 27.65
CA PRO A 227 22.91 -8.44 26.81
C PRO A 227 23.50 -9.08 25.55
N VAL A 228 23.16 -10.35 25.29
CA VAL A 228 23.49 -11.05 24.04
C VAL A 228 22.21 -11.35 23.24
N CYS A 229 22.37 -11.65 21.95
CA CYS A 229 21.27 -11.99 21.06
C CYS A 229 20.38 -13.12 21.62
N HIS A 230 20.96 -14.25 22.02
CA HIS A 230 20.21 -15.30 22.72
C HIS A 230 21.09 -16.09 23.70
N LYS A 231 20.78 -15.99 25.00
CA LYS A 231 21.52 -16.50 26.16
C LYS A 231 22.09 -17.93 26.06
N THR A 232 21.52 -18.80 25.23
CA THR A 232 21.97 -20.20 25.03
C THR A 232 22.20 -20.60 23.57
N LEU A 233 22.00 -19.70 22.60
CA LEU A 233 22.05 -20.04 21.16
C LEU A 233 22.84 -19.02 20.30
N CYS A 234 23.09 -17.81 20.80
CA CYS A 234 23.85 -16.79 20.08
C CYS A 234 24.48 -15.82 21.09
N ASP A 235 25.80 -15.90 21.22
CA ASP A 235 26.67 -15.18 22.15
C ASP A 235 27.04 -13.75 21.69
N TYR A 236 26.59 -13.35 20.50
CA TYR A 236 26.71 -11.99 19.96
C TYR A 236 26.26 -10.93 21.00
N GLU A 237 27.24 -10.20 21.59
CA GLU A 237 26.99 -9.11 22.54
C GLU A 237 26.35 -7.92 21.82
N LEU A 238 25.18 -7.49 22.31
CA LEU A 238 24.39 -6.42 21.71
C LEU A 238 25.01 -5.06 22.00
N SER A 239 25.30 -4.31 20.94
CA SER A 239 25.91 -2.99 21.07
C SER A 239 24.92 -1.95 21.59
N ARG A 240 25.45 -0.77 21.95
CA ARG A 240 24.61 0.40 22.28
C ARG A 240 23.70 0.82 21.10
N TYR A 241 24.13 0.57 19.86
CA TYR A 241 23.33 0.87 18.68
C TYR A 241 22.14 -0.08 18.55
N ASP A 242 22.35 -1.40 18.71
CA ASP A 242 21.30 -2.40 18.66
C ASP A 242 20.21 -2.11 19.70
N ILE A 243 20.62 -1.87 20.95
CA ILE A 243 19.73 -1.53 22.07
C ILE A 243 18.94 -0.24 21.78
N SER A 244 19.52 0.74 21.07
CA SER A 244 18.84 1.98 20.71
C SER A 244 17.81 1.81 19.58
N LEU A 245 17.94 0.77 18.74
CA LEU A 245 16.99 0.45 17.68
C LEU A 245 15.90 -0.54 18.10
N MET A 246 16.02 -1.20 19.26
CA MET A 246 15.00 -2.10 19.77
C MET A 246 13.81 -1.32 20.36
N PRO A 247 12.55 -1.68 20.03
CA PRO A 247 11.35 -1.02 20.54
C PRO A 247 11.01 -1.51 21.97
N LEU A 248 11.93 -1.28 22.90
CA LEU A 248 11.80 -1.59 24.33
C LEU A 248 11.21 -0.41 25.10
N GLU A 249 10.71 -0.66 26.32
CA GLU A 249 10.47 0.43 27.26
C GLU A 249 11.77 1.18 27.57
N ARG A 250 11.71 2.52 27.55
CA ARG A 250 12.86 3.40 27.84
C ARG A 250 13.60 3.04 29.14
N ARG A 251 12.89 2.60 30.17
CA ARG A 251 13.46 2.15 31.46
C ARG A 251 14.34 0.89 31.34
N VAL A 252 14.06 0.03 30.36
CA VAL A 252 14.86 -1.17 30.06
C VAL A 252 16.09 -0.76 29.25
N SER A 253 15.92 0.03 28.18
CA SER A 253 17.03 0.56 27.38
C SER A 253 18.03 1.37 28.20
N ASP A 254 17.56 2.30 29.05
CA ASP A 254 18.40 3.12 29.94
C ASP A 254 19.18 2.30 31.00
N ARG A 255 18.82 1.03 31.21
CA ARG A 255 19.53 0.08 32.08
C ARG A 255 20.48 -0.81 31.28
N LEU A 256 20.05 -1.34 30.13
CA LEU A 256 20.92 -2.08 29.19
C LEU A 256 22.13 -1.25 28.75
N LEU A 257 21.93 0.03 28.41
CA LEU A 257 23.00 0.96 28.00
C LEU A 257 24.03 1.28 29.10
N LYS A 258 23.78 0.85 30.35
CA LYS A 258 24.71 0.88 31.49
C LYS A 258 25.39 -0.47 31.76
N LEU A 259 24.77 -1.58 31.34
CA LEU A 259 25.30 -2.94 31.48
C LEU A 259 26.22 -3.33 30.33
N VAL A 260 26.03 -2.75 29.14
CA VAL A 260 27.03 -2.75 28.07
C VAL A 260 28.24 -1.94 28.54
N LYS A 261 29.17 -2.64 29.20
CA LYS A 261 30.54 -2.19 29.42
C LYS A 261 31.16 -1.96 28.04
N GLY A 262 31.81 -0.82 27.83
CA GLY A 262 32.38 -0.50 26.53
C GLY A 262 33.50 -1.48 26.16
N GLN A 263 33.22 -2.44 25.27
CA GLN A 263 34.26 -3.14 24.54
C GLN A 263 35.15 -2.09 23.86
N GLN A 264 36.47 -2.21 23.99
CA GLN A 264 37.42 -1.36 23.28
C GLN A 264 37.55 -1.80 21.80
N ARG A 265 36.46 -1.64 21.05
CA ARG A 265 36.53 -1.52 19.59
C ARG A 265 37.30 -0.23 19.26
N PRO A 266 38.18 -0.21 18.24
CA PRO A 266 39.05 0.92 17.96
C PRO A 266 38.23 2.19 17.73
N PHE A 267 38.47 3.17 18.58
CA PHE A 267 37.74 4.43 18.57
C PHE A 267 38.30 5.33 17.47
N CYS A 268 37.53 5.55 16.41
CA CYS A 268 37.86 6.56 15.42
C CYS A 268 37.77 7.95 16.08
N SER A 269 38.94 8.52 16.38
CA SER A 269 39.08 9.77 17.13
C SER A 269 38.43 10.98 16.46
N LYS A 270 38.22 10.91 15.14
CA LYS A 270 37.59 11.93 14.31
C LYS A 270 36.05 11.87 14.39
N CYS A 271 35.44 10.78 13.92
CA CYS A 271 33.97 10.69 13.78
C CYS A 271 33.23 10.26 15.06
N ARG A 272 33.93 9.74 16.08
CA ARG A 272 33.37 9.16 17.32
C ARG A 272 32.41 7.98 17.12
N PHE A 273 32.34 7.42 15.92
CA PHE A 273 31.59 6.20 15.62
C PHE A 273 32.40 4.95 16.03
N TYR A 274 31.71 3.86 16.34
CA TYR A 274 32.35 2.57 16.64
C TYR A 274 32.39 1.74 15.35
N ILE A 275 33.59 1.37 14.92
CA ILE A 275 33.79 0.49 13.77
C ILE A 275 33.44 -0.96 14.19
N ASP A 276 32.81 -1.72 13.30
CA ASP A 276 32.53 -3.14 13.50
C ASP A 276 33.73 -3.96 13.01
N LEU A 277 34.39 -4.70 13.91
CA LEU A 277 35.62 -5.45 13.60
C LEU A 277 35.31 -6.87 13.09
N ASN A 278 34.44 -6.97 12.08
CA ASN A 278 34.11 -8.26 11.47
C ASN A 278 35.02 -8.58 10.27
N GLN A 279 35.57 -7.58 9.58
CA GLN A 279 36.72 -7.74 8.68
C GLN A 279 37.77 -6.65 8.93
N TYR A 280 39.05 -6.96 8.69
CA TYR A 280 40.13 -5.96 8.75
C TYR A 280 39.93 -4.87 7.67
N GLU A 281 39.30 -5.27 6.57
CA GLU A 281 38.96 -4.46 5.41
C GLU A 281 37.93 -3.36 5.75
N ASP A 282 37.00 -3.58 6.70
CA ASP A 282 36.04 -2.56 7.17
C ASP A 282 36.75 -1.36 7.85
N PHE A 283 37.83 -1.62 8.59
CA PHE A 283 38.62 -0.59 9.25
C PHE A 283 39.40 0.24 8.23
N ASP A 284 39.99 -0.43 7.23
CA ASP A 284 40.67 0.25 6.14
C ASP A 284 39.69 1.00 5.22
N GLU A 285 38.49 0.48 4.92
CA GLU A 285 37.45 1.23 4.18
C GLU A 285 36.95 2.45 4.97
N HIS A 286 36.81 2.33 6.30
CA HIS A 286 36.46 3.49 7.14
C HIS A 286 37.56 4.55 7.15
N ILE A 287 38.84 4.16 7.21
CA ILE A 287 39.96 5.11 7.12
C ILE A 287 40.06 5.71 5.71
N GLN A 288 39.72 4.96 4.67
CA GLN A 288 39.72 5.43 3.27
C GLN A 288 38.58 6.39 2.96
N SER A 289 37.45 6.30 3.67
CA SER A 289 36.30 7.20 3.55
C SER A 289 36.32 8.36 4.57
N CYS A 290 37.22 8.32 5.57
CA CYS A 290 37.45 9.43 6.49
C CYS A 290 38.45 10.44 5.88
N GLU A 291 37.94 11.40 5.11
CA GLU A 291 38.71 12.29 4.21
C GLU A 291 39.81 13.16 4.86
N ASP A 292 39.83 13.28 6.19
CA ASP A 292 40.76 14.14 6.94
C ASP A 292 42.24 13.72 6.74
N LEU A 293 42.98 14.59 6.06
CA LEU A 293 44.41 14.45 5.77
C LEU A 293 45.30 14.48 7.04
N ILE A 294 46.49 13.88 6.97
CA ILE A 294 47.45 13.73 8.09
C ILE A 294 48.75 14.49 7.76
N PRO A 295 49.28 15.36 8.65
CA PRO A 295 50.53 16.08 8.40
C PRO A 295 51.74 15.15 8.28
N CYS A 296 52.55 15.34 7.25
CA CYS A 296 53.84 14.66 7.08
C CYS A 296 54.88 15.23 8.06
N GLU A 297 55.56 14.37 8.80
CA GLU A 297 56.50 14.78 9.87
C GLU A 297 57.61 15.75 9.38
N TYR A 298 58.08 15.58 8.14
CA TYR A 298 59.18 16.35 7.55
C TYR A 298 58.80 17.69 6.91
N CYS A 299 57.51 17.95 6.64
CA CYS A 299 57.07 19.20 6.01
C CYS A 299 55.79 19.80 6.59
N GLN A 300 55.12 19.11 7.51
CA GLN A 300 53.84 19.48 8.13
C GLN A 300 52.66 19.67 7.15
N LEU A 301 52.87 19.42 5.85
CA LEU A 301 51.82 19.46 4.82
C LEU A 301 50.93 18.21 4.93
N PRO A 302 49.60 18.33 4.81
CA PRO A 302 48.69 17.24 5.14
C PRO A 302 48.35 16.34 3.94
N TYR A 303 48.55 15.02 4.06
CA TYR A 303 48.34 14.02 2.99
C TYR A 303 47.29 12.96 3.36
N PRO A 304 46.57 12.37 2.37
CA PRO A 304 45.76 11.18 2.60
C PRO A 304 46.63 10.04 3.10
N PHE A 305 46.12 9.17 3.98
CA PHE A 305 46.91 8.08 4.60
C PHE A 305 47.65 7.22 3.55
N LYS A 306 46.97 6.82 2.46
CA LYS A 306 47.59 6.07 1.33
C LYS A 306 48.75 6.79 0.64
N GLN A 307 48.82 8.12 0.70
CA GLN A 307 49.89 8.93 0.10
C GLN A 307 50.96 9.32 1.14
N LEU A 308 50.67 9.18 2.43
CA LEU A 308 51.52 9.67 3.51
C LEU A 308 52.85 8.95 3.58
N GLU A 309 52.89 7.62 3.45
CA GLU A 309 54.13 6.84 3.56
C GLU A 309 55.08 7.13 2.39
N ASP A 310 54.57 7.11 1.15
CA ASP A 310 55.35 7.45 -0.05
C ASP A 310 55.81 8.90 -0.06
N HIS A 311 54.94 9.84 0.32
CA HIS A 311 55.34 11.23 0.46
C HIS A 311 56.39 11.40 1.57
N THR A 312 56.23 10.75 2.73
CA THR A 312 57.19 10.82 3.85
C THR A 312 58.57 10.33 3.40
N ARG A 313 58.66 9.19 2.71
CA ARG A 313 59.91 8.67 2.09
C ARG A 313 60.53 9.70 1.12
N GLN A 314 59.73 10.26 0.22
CA GLN A 314 60.22 11.27 -0.73
C GLN A 314 60.65 12.57 -0.02
N CYS A 315 59.91 13.01 1.00
CA CYS A 315 60.12 14.27 1.70
C CYS A 315 61.35 14.25 2.61
N GLN A 316 61.67 13.10 3.19
CA GLN A 316 62.88 12.83 3.98
C GLN A 316 64.17 12.97 3.13
N HIS A 317 64.12 12.56 1.86
CA HIS A 317 65.27 12.65 0.94
C HIS A 317 65.27 13.93 0.09
N ALA A 318 64.13 14.59 -0.09
CA ALA A 318 64.04 15.84 -0.82
C ALA A 318 64.56 17.02 0.00
N ASN A 319 65.81 17.42 -0.27
CA ASN A 319 66.46 18.63 0.26
C ASN A 319 65.92 19.93 -0.40
N THR A 320 64.61 20.01 -0.62
CA THR A 320 63.90 21.16 -1.17
C THR A 320 63.33 22.03 -0.05
N SER A 321 63.23 23.35 -0.29
CA SER A 321 62.73 24.29 0.72
C SER A 321 61.26 24.00 1.07
N HIS A 322 60.86 24.36 2.29
CA HIS A 322 59.46 24.26 2.73
C HIS A 322 58.50 24.96 1.76
N TYR A 323 58.88 26.12 1.19
CA TYR A 323 58.08 26.83 0.20
C TYR A 323 57.96 26.10 -1.14
N GLU A 324 58.98 25.36 -1.58
CA GLU A 324 58.91 24.52 -2.78
C GLU A 324 57.95 23.33 -2.56
N LYS A 325 58.03 22.70 -1.38
CA LYS A 325 57.12 21.62 -0.95
C LYS A 325 55.67 22.13 -0.85
N LEU A 326 55.45 23.30 -0.25
CA LEU A 326 54.15 23.98 -0.15
C LEU A 326 53.59 24.39 -1.52
N THR A 327 54.40 24.97 -2.40
CA THR A 327 53.99 25.31 -3.78
C THR A 327 53.54 24.06 -4.54
N HIS A 328 54.30 22.97 -4.44
CA HIS A 328 53.94 21.69 -5.06
C HIS A 328 52.67 21.10 -4.44
N PHE A 329 52.51 21.19 -3.12
CA PHE A 329 51.30 20.73 -2.44
C PHE A 329 50.05 21.45 -2.97
N VAL A 330 50.07 22.78 -2.98
CA VAL A 330 48.97 23.60 -3.53
C VAL A 330 48.67 23.20 -4.97
N LEU A 331 49.68 23.13 -5.85
CA LEU A 331 49.53 22.64 -7.24
C LEU A 331 48.88 21.25 -7.34
N THR A 332 49.17 20.32 -6.43
CA THR A 332 48.57 18.98 -6.43
C THR A 332 47.18 18.88 -5.80
N LYS A 333 46.70 19.93 -5.11
CA LYS A 333 45.39 19.96 -4.46
C LYS A 333 44.40 20.90 -5.14
N THR A 334 44.86 22.01 -5.72
CA THR A 334 44.03 22.92 -6.52
C THR A 334 43.85 22.38 -7.94
N LYS A 335 42.61 22.38 -8.45
CA LYS A 335 42.33 22.16 -9.89
C LYS A 335 42.51 23.42 -10.75
N TYR A 336 42.89 24.54 -10.14
CA TYR A 336 43.01 25.84 -10.81
C TYR A 336 44.27 25.91 -11.68
N PRO A 337 44.20 26.51 -12.89
CA PRO A 337 45.31 26.51 -13.86
C PRO A 337 46.38 27.58 -13.56
N PHE A 338 46.74 27.78 -12.29
CA PHE A 338 47.76 28.75 -11.89
C PHE A 338 49.18 28.23 -12.23
N PRO A 339 49.99 28.97 -13.01
CA PRO A 339 51.41 28.68 -13.17
C PRO A 339 52.14 28.65 -11.83
N LYS A 340 53.14 27.76 -11.70
CA LYS A 340 53.93 27.57 -10.47
C LYS A 340 54.45 28.88 -9.86
N ASP A 341 54.87 29.82 -10.71
CA ASP A 341 55.44 31.09 -10.27
C ASP A 341 54.39 32.11 -9.78
N GLN A 342 53.13 31.99 -10.20
CA GLN A 342 52.03 32.77 -9.60
C GLN A 342 51.73 32.31 -8.17
N ILE A 343 51.73 30.99 -7.92
CA ILE A 343 51.56 30.43 -6.56
C ILE A 343 52.74 30.82 -5.67
N ARG A 344 53.99 30.73 -6.16
CA ARG A 344 55.18 31.25 -5.46
C ARG A 344 55.01 32.72 -5.09
N HIS A 345 54.61 33.57 -6.05
CA HIS A 345 54.43 35.00 -5.82
C HIS A 345 53.32 35.30 -4.80
N PHE A 346 52.22 34.55 -4.83
CA PHE A 346 51.13 34.66 -3.85
C PHE A 346 51.61 34.32 -2.43
N ILE A 347 52.31 33.19 -2.26
CA ILE A 347 52.90 32.75 -0.98
C ILE A 347 53.91 33.79 -0.47
N GLU A 348 54.73 34.36 -1.35
CA GLU A 348 55.64 35.45 -0.98
C GLU A 348 54.92 36.74 -0.55
N GLN A 349 53.79 37.10 -1.18
CA GLN A 349 53.02 38.28 -0.76
C GLN A 349 52.40 38.08 0.61
N GLN A 350 51.78 36.92 0.90
CA GLN A 350 51.19 36.70 2.22
C GLN A 350 52.25 36.68 3.33
N ARG A 351 53.46 36.16 3.05
CA ARG A 351 54.60 36.30 3.96
C ARG A 351 55.03 37.77 4.16
N LYS A 352 55.08 38.59 3.09
CA LYS A 352 55.37 40.03 3.18
C LYS A 352 54.32 40.80 4.00
N ASN A 353 53.08 40.28 4.06
CA ASN A 353 51.99 40.78 4.90
C ASN A 353 52.07 40.32 6.36
N GLY A 354 53.14 39.61 6.77
CA GLY A 354 53.40 39.22 8.16
C GLY A 354 52.89 37.82 8.55
N GLN A 355 52.34 37.03 7.63
CA GLN A 355 51.98 35.63 7.89
C GLN A 355 53.21 34.72 7.71
N GLU A 356 53.95 34.49 8.80
CA GLU A 356 55.15 33.61 8.76
C GLU A 356 54.79 32.12 8.67
N ASN A 357 53.73 31.69 9.36
CA ASN A 357 53.15 30.35 9.29
C ASN A 357 51.89 30.38 8.42
N LEU A 358 52.06 30.13 7.11
CA LEU A 358 50.95 29.98 6.18
C LEU A 358 50.40 28.54 6.23
N ASP A 359 49.20 28.39 6.77
CA ASP A 359 48.46 27.13 6.70
C ASP A 359 48.15 26.78 5.22
N PRO A 360 48.47 25.55 4.74
CA PRO A 360 48.26 25.17 3.34
C PRO A 360 46.82 25.28 2.86
N TRP A 361 45.84 25.08 3.75
CA TRP A 361 44.42 25.21 3.39
C TRP A 361 44.00 26.67 3.26
N SER A 362 44.45 27.56 4.13
CA SER A 362 44.19 29.00 3.99
C SER A 362 44.74 29.59 2.68
N ILE A 363 45.82 29.03 2.13
CA ILE A 363 46.28 29.36 0.76
C ILE A 363 45.32 28.81 -0.30
N ILE A 364 44.83 27.57 -0.17
CA ILE A 364 43.89 26.95 -1.12
C ILE A 364 42.54 27.71 -1.12
N ASP A 365 42.00 28.05 0.05
CA ASP A 365 40.77 28.81 0.21
C ASP A 365 40.92 30.23 -0.34
N ALA A 366 42.04 30.90 -0.04
CA ALA A 366 42.33 32.20 -0.61
C ALA A 366 42.49 32.15 -2.14
N LEU A 367 43.11 31.10 -2.69
CA LEU A 367 43.21 30.90 -4.15
C LEU A 367 41.85 30.53 -4.79
N ALA A 368 40.93 29.91 -4.06
CA ALA A 368 39.55 29.73 -4.51
C ALA A 368 38.79 31.06 -4.58
N ILE A 369 38.97 31.93 -3.57
CA ILE A 369 38.40 33.29 -3.54
C ILE A 369 39.02 34.16 -4.64
N PHE A 370 40.35 34.23 -4.74
CA PHE A 370 41.03 35.00 -5.78
C PHE A 370 40.83 34.42 -7.19
N GLY A 371 40.67 33.11 -7.32
CA GLY A 371 40.31 32.45 -8.59
C GLY A 371 38.98 32.91 -9.17
N SER A 372 38.07 33.45 -8.36
CA SER A 372 36.82 34.07 -8.82
C SER A 372 36.93 35.54 -9.21
N THR A 373 38.10 36.19 -8.99
CA THR A 373 38.29 37.64 -9.15
C THR A 373 39.52 38.06 -9.95
N PHE A 374 40.33 37.12 -10.46
CA PHE A 374 41.41 37.43 -11.39
C PHE A 374 40.85 37.97 -12.72
N PRO A 375 41.24 39.19 -13.18
CA PRO A 375 40.70 39.81 -14.38
C PRO A 375 41.35 39.27 -15.66
N TYR A 376 41.22 37.95 -15.88
CA TYR A 376 41.15 37.45 -17.25
C TYR A 376 39.74 37.74 -17.78
N GLU A 377 39.65 38.23 -19.01
CA GLU A 377 38.38 38.29 -19.72
C GLU A 377 37.91 36.85 -20.00
N MET A 378 37.13 36.28 -19.08
CA MET A 378 36.46 34.99 -19.31
C MET A 378 35.65 35.11 -20.59
N ALA A 379 35.98 34.28 -21.59
CA ALA A 379 35.42 34.37 -22.92
C ALA A 379 33.89 34.36 -22.87
N ARG A 380 33.28 35.51 -23.18
CA ARG A 380 31.81 35.62 -23.17
C ARG A 380 31.24 35.06 -24.46
N ARG A 381 29.98 34.62 -24.36
CA ARG A 381 29.14 34.30 -25.51
C ARG A 381 27.77 34.92 -25.27
N ASP A 382 27.11 35.26 -26.36
CA ASP A 382 25.78 35.82 -26.29
C ASP A 382 24.75 34.68 -26.25
N CYS A 383 23.70 34.85 -25.45
CA CYS A 383 22.61 33.88 -25.36
C CYS A 383 21.65 34.04 -26.55
N ASP A 384 21.43 32.98 -27.34
CA ASP A 384 20.56 32.99 -28.53
C ASP A 384 19.08 33.34 -28.21
N VAL A 385 18.68 33.42 -26.93
CA VAL A 385 17.31 33.75 -26.47
C VAL A 385 17.17 35.15 -25.88
N CYS A 386 18.07 35.60 -25.00
CA CYS A 386 17.99 36.95 -24.38
C CYS A 386 18.97 37.97 -24.99
N MET A 387 19.89 37.54 -25.86
CA MET A 387 20.97 38.35 -26.45
C MET A 387 21.92 39.00 -25.44
N GLU A 388 21.88 38.57 -24.18
CA GLU A 388 22.82 39.00 -23.14
C GLU A 388 24.15 38.24 -23.26
N SER A 389 25.26 38.95 -23.03
CA SER A 389 26.61 38.39 -23.12
C SER A 389 27.04 37.77 -21.78
N CYS A 390 26.87 36.46 -21.66
CA CYS A 390 27.13 35.68 -20.43
C CYS A 390 28.57 35.11 -20.41
N PRO A 391 29.11 34.79 -19.22
CA PRO A 391 30.32 33.97 -19.10
C PRO A 391 30.14 32.62 -19.82
N TYR A 392 31.22 32.06 -20.37
CA TYR A 392 31.18 30.74 -21.02
C TYR A 392 30.52 29.68 -20.14
N ASP A 393 30.87 29.67 -18.84
CA ASP A 393 30.40 28.69 -17.88
C ASP A 393 28.91 28.81 -17.58
N ASP A 394 28.23 29.92 -17.90
CA ASP A 394 26.78 30.10 -17.67
C ASP A 394 25.93 29.85 -18.92
N ILE A 395 26.54 29.45 -20.04
CA ILE A 395 25.86 29.07 -21.27
C ILE A 395 25.86 27.55 -21.45
N TYR A 396 24.66 27.02 -21.70
CA TYR A 396 24.45 25.66 -22.16
C TYR A 396 24.41 25.61 -23.68
N VAL A 397 24.97 24.54 -24.27
CA VAL A 397 24.94 24.27 -25.71
C VAL A 397 24.22 22.94 -25.93
N PHE A 398 23.12 22.95 -26.69
CA PHE A 398 22.30 21.77 -26.93
C PHE A 398 22.90 20.81 -27.95
N ASP A 399 22.67 19.51 -27.75
CA ASP A 399 23.00 18.46 -28.71
C ASP A 399 21.90 18.34 -29.80
N CYS A 400 21.65 19.47 -30.46
CA CYS A 400 20.80 19.64 -31.63
C CYS A 400 21.64 20.07 -32.84
N ASN A 401 21.19 19.76 -34.06
CA ASN A 401 21.91 20.03 -35.32
C ASN A 401 22.55 21.44 -35.39
N ASP A 402 21.84 22.48 -34.95
CA ASP A 402 22.25 23.88 -35.07
C ASP A 402 23.17 24.35 -33.92
N ASN A 403 23.41 23.49 -32.90
CA ASN A 403 24.22 23.77 -31.71
C ASN A 403 23.83 25.08 -30.98
N HIS A 404 22.52 25.27 -30.78
CA HIS A 404 21.93 26.42 -30.09
C HIS A 404 22.52 26.62 -28.68
N LYS A 405 22.75 27.88 -28.30
CA LYS A 405 23.49 28.30 -27.11
C LYS A 405 22.66 29.26 -26.28
N ILE A 406 22.32 28.90 -25.05
CA ILE A 406 21.49 29.75 -24.18
C ILE A 406 22.01 29.76 -22.75
N CYS A 407 21.79 30.86 -22.03
CA CYS A 407 22.13 30.91 -20.60
C CYS A 407 21.22 29.97 -19.78
N TYR A 408 21.70 29.44 -18.66
CA TYR A 408 20.93 28.50 -17.82
C TYR A 408 19.58 29.08 -17.34
N SER A 409 19.48 30.40 -17.16
CA SER A 409 18.22 31.09 -16.84
C SER A 409 17.18 30.90 -17.96
N CYS A 410 17.55 31.23 -19.21
CA CYS A 410 16.68 31.00 -20.37
C CYS A 410 16.37 29.51 -20.58
N TYR A 411 17.31 28.60 -20.28
CA TYR A 411 17.08 27.16 -20.37
C TYR A 411 15.99 26.70 -19.40
N TYR A 412 16.12 27.05 -18.12
CA TYR A 412 15.12 26.73 -17.10
C TYR A 412 13.75 27.34 -17.42
N GLN A 413 13.68 28.62 -17.82
CA GLN A 413 12.42 29.26 -18.17
C GLN A 413 11.77 28.65 -19.42
N SER A 414 12.55 28.22 -20.42
CA SER A 414 12.03 27.50 -21.59
C SER A 414 11.41 26.15 -21.20
N CYS A 415 12.08 25.39 -20.32
CA CYS A 415 11.52 24.15 -19.77
C CYS A 415 10.21 24.43 -19.02
N LYS A 416 10.20 25.41 -18.11
CA LYS A 416 9.05 25.77 -17.28
C LYS A 416 7.84 26.24 -18.11
N SER A 417 8.09 26.99 -19.18
CA SER A 417 7.06 27.40 -20.15
C SER A 417 6.42 26.19 -20.85
N LYS A 418 7.25 25.28 -21.40
CA LYS A 418 6.77 24.05 -22.07
C LYS A 418 6.06 23.10 -21.11
N MET A 419 6.46 23.05 -19.84
CA MET A 419 5.74 22.33 -18.79
C MET A 419 4.33 22.86 -18.57
N ASN A 420 4.18 24.19 -18.47
CA ASN A 420 2.88 24.83 -18.28
C ASN A 420 1.95 24.64 -19.50
N ASN A 421 2.50 24.65 -20.71
CA ASN A 421 1.76 24.39 -21.95
C ASN A 421 1.38 22.92 -22.16
N GLY A 422 1.99 21.98 -21.42
CA GLY A 422 1.77 20.55 -21.60
C GLY A 422 2.55 19.94 -22.78
N GLU A 423 3.62 20.58 -23.24
CA GLU A 423 4.47 20.14 -24.35
C GLU A 423 5.55 19.13 -23.91
N ILE A 424 6.22 18.46 -24.86
CA ILE A 424 7.51 17.78 -24.59
C ILE A 424 8.57 18.87 -24.41
N LEU A 425 9.54 18.66 -23.51
CA LEU A 425 10.67 19.58 -23.40
C LEU A 425 11.61 19.36 -24.59
N THR A 426 11.71 20.37 -25.47
CA THR A 426 12.66 20.45 -26.58
C THR A 426 13.65 21.59 -26.35
N CYS A 427 14.72 21.65 -27.13
CA CYS A 427 15.60 22.83 -27.26
C CYS A 427 14.79 24.14 -27.29
N ALA A 428 15.30 25.22 -26.69
CA ALA A 428 14.54 26.47 -26.58
C ALA A 428 14.16 27.09 -27.94
N LEU A 429 14.95 26.81 -28.99
CA LEU A 429 14.82 27.42 -30.32
C LEU A 429 14.44 26.43 -31.43
N CYS A 430 14.40 25.12 -31.16
CA CYS A 430 14.00 24.12 -32.15
C CYS A 430 13.26 22.90 -31.54
N THR A 431 12.76 22.03 -32.40
CA THR A 431 11.91 20.88 -32.02
C THR A 431 12.69 19.66 -31.52
N ASN A 432 14.02 19.72 -31.39
CA ASN A 432 14.85 18.62 -30.91
C ASN A 432 14.52 18.28 -29.44
N PRO A 433 13.99 17.08 -29.12
CA PRO A 433 13.59 16.72 -27.76
C PRO A 433 14.81 16.57 -26.84
N LEU A 434 14.71 17.09 -25.62
CA LEU A 434 15.80 17.06 -24.65
C LEU A 434 16.03 15.66 -24.09
N LYS A 435 17.29 15.24 -24.08
CA LYS A 435 17.78 13.99 -23.49
C LYS A 435 17.95 14.17 -21.97
N ASP A 436 17.86 13.10 -21.19
CA ASP A 436 18.04 13.15 -19.74
C ASP A 436 19.42 13.70 -19.33
N GLY A 437 20.45 13.41 -20.14
CA GLY A 437 21.81 13.96 -19.97
C GLY A 437 21.91 15.47 -20.17
N GLU A 438 21.04 16.08 -20.97
CA GLU A 438 20.96 17.54 -21.14
C GLU A 438 20.21 18.16 -19.96
N LEU A 439 19.08 17.58 -19.55
CA LEU A 439 18.30 18.03 -18.39
C LEU A 439 19.14 18.02 -17.10
N ASN A 440 20.00 17.01 -16.91
CA ASN A 440 20.91 16.92 -15.76
C ASN A 440 21.97 18.06 -15.71
N GLN A 441 22.10 18.91 -16.74
CA GLN A 441 22.99 20.07 -16.72
C GLN A 441 22.32 21.36 -16.21
N LEU A 442 21.00 21.36 -15.99
CA LEU A 442 20.28 22.51 -15.44
C LEU A 442 20.79 22.86 -14.03
N ARG A 443 21.39 24.04 -13.88
CA ARG A 443 21.86 24.60 -12.59
C ARG A 443 20.70 25.10 -11.72
N ILE A 444 19.88 24.18 -11.21
CA ILE A 444 18.70 24.45 -10.38
C ILE A 444 18.66 23.46 -9.19
N PRO A 445 17.85 23.71 -8.14
CA PRO A 445 17.73 22.78 -7.02
C PRO A 445 17.24 21.39 -7.43
N ASP A 446 17.76 20.34 -6.79
CA ASP A 446 17.44 18.94 -7.12
C ASP A 446 15.95 18.60 -7.11
N GLU A 447 15.17 19.24 -6.23
CA GLU A 447 13.72 19.08 -6.16
C GLU A 447 13.03 19.55 -7.46
N GLU A 448 13.46 20.67 -8.02
CA GLU A 448 12.94 21.18 -9.29
C GLU A 448 13.46 20.37 -10.49
N LEU A 449 14.75 20.02 -10.48
CA LEU A 449 15.34 19.15 -11.50
C LEU A 449 14.68 17.76 -11.53
N LYS A 450 14.23 17.24 -10.39
CA LYS A 450 13.41 16.03 -10.34
C LYS A 450 12.04 16.25 -10.99
N ILE A 451 11.33 17.34 -10.65
CA ILE A 451 10.01 17.67 -11.24
C ILE A 451 10.10 17.80 -12.77
N ILE A 452 11.16 18.43 -13.29
CA ILE A 452 11.40 18.56 -14.74
C ILE A 452 11.65 17.18 -15.40
N ARG A 453 12.45 16.30 -14.79
CA ARG A 453 12.72 14.95 -15.30
C ARG A 453 11.50 14.03 -15.24
N ASP A 454 10.79 14.00 -14.13
CA ASP A 454 9.54 13.23 -13.96
C ASP A 454 8.49 13.67 -15.00
N TYR A 455 8.44 14.97 -15.31
CA TYR A 455 7.59 15.53 -16.37
C TYR A 455 8.04 15.10 -17.78
N GLN A 456 9.32 15.24 -18.12
CA GLN A 456 9.83 14.86 -19.46
C GLN A 456 9.64 13.37 -19.72
N MET A 457 10.00 12.51 -18.75
CA MET A 457 9.79 11.07 -18.84
C MET A 457 8.31 10.75 -19.11
N LYS A 458 7.39 11.38 -18.36
CA LYS A 458 5.95 11.20 -18.55
C LYS A 458 5.48 11.67 -19.93
N LYS A 459 5.91 12.84 -20.41
CA LYS A 459 5.47 13.40 -21.70
C LYS A 459 6.04 12.68 -22.91
N THR A 460 7.33 12.35 -22.89
CA THR A 460 7.96 11.53 -23.92
C THR A 460 7.30 10.16 -23.99
N PHE A 461 6.99 9.55 -22.84
CA PHE A 461 6.23 8.30 -22.82
C PHE A 461 4.77 8.45 -23.30
N ASP A 462 4.07 9.53 -22.93
CA ASP A 462 2.71 9.80 -23.40
C ASP A 462 2.63 9.98 -24.93
N VAL A 463 3.68 10.55 -25.55
CA VAL A 463 3.78 10.69 -27.02
C VAL A 463 4.26 9.41 -27.71
N TYR A 464 5.13 8.62 -27.07
CA TYR A 464 5.52 7.30 -27.59
C TYR A 464 4.32 6.33 -27.61
N SER A 465 3.64 6.19 -26.47
CA SER A 465 2.48 5.31 -26.29
C SER A 465 1.21 5.71 -27.06
N SER A 466 1.09 6.97 -27.51
CA SER A 466 0.00 7.39 -28.40
C SER A 466 0.31 7.19 -29.89
N ARG A 467 1.58 6.93 -30.24
CA ARG A 467 2.02 6.60 -31.61
C ARG A 467 2.19 5.09 -31.83
N THR A 468 2.76 4.39 -30.85
CA THR A 468 3.04 2.95 -30.92
C THR A 468 1.79 2.15 -30.53
N ARG A 469 1.13 1.55 -31.53
CA ARG A 469 0.03 0.60 -31.30
C ARG A 469 0.55 -0.58 -30.48
N GLY A 470 -0.18 -0.97 -29.43
CA GLY A 470 0.16 -2.11 -28.58
C GLY A 470 0.68 -1.73 -27.19
N ILE A 471 0.99 -0.45 -26.93
CA ILE A 471 1.41 -0.03 -25.59
C ILE A 471 0.20 0.13 -24.66
N ILE A 472 0.09 -0.79 -23.71
CA ILE A 472 -0.91 -0.80 -22.65
C ILE A 472 -0.39 0.00 -21.46
N LYS A 473 -1.20 0.94 -20.96
CA LYS A 473 -0.95 1.68 -19.70
C LYS A 473 -1.88 1.19 -18.60
N CYS A 474 -1.43 1.24 -17.35
CA CYS A 474 -2.36 1.12 -16.23
C CYS A 474 -3.37 2.30 -16.22
N PRO A 475 -4.70 2.07 -16.13
CA PRO A 475 -5.71 3.13 -15.99
C PRO A 475 -5.79 3.68 -14.55
N ASN A 476 -4.65 3.78 -13.88
CA ASN A 476 -4.45 4.48 -12.62
C ASN A 476 -3.42 5.57 -12.90
N GLN A 477 -3.82 6.84 -12.85
CA GLN A 477 -3.00 7.99 -13.28
C GLN A 477 -1.67 8.14 -12.52
N ASN A 478 -1.56 7.51 -11.35
CA ASN A 478 -0.38 7.53 -10.49
C ASN A 478 0.44 6.22 -10.56
N CYS A 479 0.10 5.29 -11.47
CA CYS A 479 0.80 4.02 -11.61
C CYS A 479 1.73 4.05 -12.84
N PRO A 480 3.06 3.89 -12.66
CA PRO A 480 4.02 3.91 -13.77
C PRO A 480 4.05 2.60 -14.58
N TRP A 481 3.16 1.64 -14.30
CA TRP A 481 3.18 0.35 -14.99
C TRP A 481 2.65 0.44 -16.43
N ILE A 482 3.43 -0.16 -17.32
CA ILE A 482 3.26 -0.18 -18.76
C ILE A 482 3.60 -1.58 -19.29
N ALA A 483 3.04 -1.98 -20.42
CA ALA A 483 3.38 -3.21 -21.12
C ALA A 483 3.18 -3.07 -22.63
N GLU A 484 3.81 -3.94 -23.40
CA GLU A 484 3.59 -4.10 -24.84
C GLU A 484 2.73 -5.35 -25.09
N ALA A 485 1.74 -5.24 -25.97
CA ALA A 485 0.85 -6.33 -26.37
C ALA A 485 1.40 -7.05 -27.61
N ALA A 486 1.41 -8.38 -27.60
CA ALA A 486 1.85 -9.19 -28.73
C ALA A 486 0.98 -9.01 -29.99
N ASP A 487 -0.33 -8.81 -29.82
CA ASP A 487 -1.22 -8.25 -30.84
C ASP A 487 -1.87 -6.97 -30.27
N PRO A 488 -1.69 -5.78 -30.89
CA PRO A 488 -2.29 -4.53 -30.44
C PRO A 488 -3.82 -4.48 -30.58
N ASN A 489 -4.43 -5.46 -31.26
CA ASN A 489 -5.87 -5.56 -31.48
C ASN A 489 -6.52 -6.67 -30.63
N GLU A 490 -5.75 -7.50 -29.92
CA GLU A 490 -6.33 -8.56 -29.08
C GLU A 490 -6.89 -8.03 -27.76
N ARG A 491 -8.09 -8.50 -27.41
CA ARG A 491 -8.85 -8.07 -26.22
C ARG A 491 -8.67 -9.05 -25.06
N PHE A 492 -7.71 -8.79 -24.18
CA PHE A 492 -7.41 -9.62 -23.01
C PHE A 492 -7.55 -8.86 -21.67
N ARG A 493 -7.55 -9.63 -20.57
CA ARG A 493 -7.58 -9.12 -19.19
C ARG A 493 -6.16 -8.79 -18.75
N VAL A 494 -5.95 -7.54 -18.35
CA VAL A 494 -4.67 -7.04 -17.85
C VAL A 494 -4.81 -6.79 -16.35
N THR A 495 -3.96 -7.42 -15.54
CA THR A 495 -3.84 -7.13 -14.11
C THR A 495 -2.51 -6.41 -13.89
N CYS A 496 -2.56 -5.15 -13.45
CA CYS A 496 -1.34 -4.38 -13.19
C CYS A 496 -0.59 -4.95 -11.96
N PRO A 497 0.68 -5.37 -12.07
CA PRO A 497 1.44 -5.96 -10.96
C PRO A 497 1.85 -4.95 -9.87
N ILE A 498 1.73 -3.63 -10.12
CA ILE A 498 2.06 -2.59 -9.13
C ILE A 498 0.86 -2.24 -8.25
N CYS A 499 -0.34 -2.13 -8.81
CA CYS A 499 -1.54 -1.69 -8.07
C CYS A 499 -2.72 -2.68 -8.10
N ASN A 500 -2.53 -3.88 -8.65
CA ASN A 500 -3.52 -4.97 -8.77
C ASN A 500 -4.84 -4.59 -9.47
N LYS A 501 -4.92 -3.42 -10.11
CA LYS A 501 -6.09 -2.98 -10.86
C LYS A 501 -6.23 -3.81 -12.15
N GLU A 502 -7.44 -4.32 -12.38
CA GLU A 502 -7.78 -5.13 -13.55
C GLU A 502 -8.53 -4.33 -14.61
N PHE A 503 -8.15 -4.51 -15.87
CA PHE A 503 -8.69 -3.76 -16.99
C PHE A 503 -8.57 -4.49 -18.33
N CYS A 504 -9.21 -3.95 -19.36
CA CYS A 504 -9.21 -4.45 -20.73
C CYS A 504 -8.07 -3.81 -21.55
N SER A 505 -7.28 -4.64 -22.24
CA SER A 505 -6.13 -4.21 -23.06
C SER A 505 -6.45 -3.09 -24.06
N LEU A 506 -7.63 -3.13 -24.68
CA LEU A 506 -8.01 -2.23 -25.77
C LEU A 506 -8.64 -0.90 -25.31
N CYS A 507 -9.51 -0.93 -24.31
CA CYS A 507 -10.31 0.24 -23.91
C CYS A 507 -9.88 0.87 -22.57
N ASN A 508 -8.95 0.23 -21.85
CA ASN A 508 -8.45 0.63 -20.54
C ASN A 508 -9.53 0.81 -19.43
N GLN A 509 -10.76 0.36 -19.69
CA GLN A 509 -11.83 0.25 -18.69
C GLN A 509 -11.71 -1.07 -17.90
N GLN A 510 -12.47 -1.20 -16.81
CA GLN A 510 -12.59 -2.46 -16.05
C GLN A 510 -12.86 -3.64 -17.00
N TYR A 511 -12.17 -4.77 -16.78
CA TYR A 511 -12.28 -5.91 -17.69
C TYR A 511 -13.71 -6.46 -17.76
N HIS A 512 -14.22 -6.64 -18.97
CA HIS A 512 -15.62 -6.96 -19.25
C HIS A 512 -15.76 -8.31 -19.96
N TYR A 513 -16.54 -9.21 -19.36
CA TYR A 513 -16.81 -10.54 -19.89
C TYR A 513 -17.98 -10.51 -20.88
N ARG A 514 -17.92 -11.34 -21.94
CA ARG A 514 -19.01 -11.59 -22.91
C ARG A 514 -19.56 -10.36 -23.67
N THR A 515 -18.84 -9.25 -23.71
CA THR A 515 -19.23 -8.04 -24.47
C THR A 515 -18.02 -7.32 -25.07
N THR A 516 -18.20 -6.65 -26.22
CA THR A 516 -17.13 -5.90 -26.90
C THR A 516 -16.86 -4.55 -26.23
N CYS A 517 -15.74 -3.90 -26.57
CA CYS A 517 -15.39 -2.58 -26.06
C CYS A 517 -16.41 -1.50 -26.49
N GLU A 518 -17.00 -1.66 -27.68
CA GLU A 518 -17.97 -0.74 -28.29
C GLU A 518 -19.37 -0.85 -27.64
N GLN A 519 -19.73 -2.05 -27.19
CA GLN A 519 -20.98 -2.33 -26.48
C GLN A 519 -20.94 -1.86 -25.02
N LEU A 520 -19.76 -1.83 -24.39
CA LEU A 520 -19.60 -1.51 -22.96
C LEU A 520 -20.24 -0.17 -22.55
N PRO A 521 -20.07 0.96 -23.28
CA PRO A 521 -20.76 2.21 -22.95
C PRO A 521 -22.28 2.09 -23.01
N GLN A 522 -22.83 1.39 -24.00
CA GLN A 522 -24.27 1.21 -24.17
C GLN A 522 -24.87 0.34 -23.05
N ILE A 523 -24.19 -0.76 -22.69
CA ILE A 523 -24.59 -1.63 -21.57
C ILE A 523 -24.50 -0.85 -20.24
N THR A 524 -23.43 -0.07 -20.05
CA THR A 524 -23.24 0.78 -18.87
C THR A 524 -24.33 1.83 -18.75
N GLN A 525 -24.69 2.50 -19.85
CA GLN A 525 -25.78 3.48 -19.91
C GLN A 525 -27.14 2.83 -19.62
N ARG A 526 -27.43 1.66 -20.21
CA ARG A 526 -28.67 0.89 -19.94
C ARG A 526 -28.73 0.40 -18.49
N TRP A 527 -27.61 0.02 -17.90
CA TRP A 527 -27.51 -0.36 -16.48
C TRP A 527 -27.72 0.82 -15.53
N PHE A 528 -27.16 2.00 -15.84
CA PHE A 528 -27.43 3.21 -15.07
C PHE A 528 -28.89 3.66 -15.19
N PHE A 529 -29.47 3.63 -16.40
CA PHE A 529 -30.89 3.88 -16.62
C PHE A 529 -31.75 2.91 -15.80
N TRP A 530 -31.50 1.60 -15.90
CA TRP A 530 -32.21 0.59 -15.09
C TRP A 530 -32.06 0.87 -13.60
N CYS A 531 -30.87 1.21 -13.11
CA CYS A 531 -30.66 1.55 -11.70
C CYS A 531 -31.44 2.79 -11.23
N GLN A 532 -31.75 3.73 -12.13
CA GLN A 532 -32.49 4.96 -11.82
C GLN A 532 -34.01 4.81 -11.95
N THR A 533 -34.50 4.11 -12.98
CA THR A 533 -35.94 4.08 -13.34
C THR A 533 -36.60 2.74 -13.04
N GLU A 534 -36.05 1.65 -13.57
CA GLU A 534 -36.72 0.33 -13.55
C GLU A 534 -36.43 -0.50 -12.30
N ARG A 535 -35.28 -0.28 -11.65
CA ARG A 535 -34.83 -1.02 -10.47
C ARG A 535 -35.81 -0.89 -9.31
N ALA A 536 -36.30 0.32 -9.04
CA ALA A 536 -37.31 0.53 -7.99
C ALA A 536 -38.57 -0.29 -8.28
N ARG A 537 -39.09 -0.21 -9.52
CA ARG A 537 -40.25 -1.01 -9.96
C ARG A 537 -40.01 -2.51 -9.83
N TYR A 538 -38.84 -3.01 -10.22
CA TYR A 538 -38.48 -4.42 -10.08
C TYR A 538 -38.43 -4.88 -8.62
N LEU A 539 -37.85 -4.07 -7.73
CA LEU A 539 -37.78 -4.37 -6.29
C LEU A 539 -39.17 -4.40 -5.65
N THR A 540 -40.05 -3.46 -6.00
CA THR A 540 -41.45 -3.45 -5.55
C THR A 540 -42.21 -4.68 -6.07
N MET A 541 -42.15 -4.95 -7.38
CA MET A 541 -42.80 -6.13 -7.99
C MET A 541 -42.31 -7.45 -7.38
N ARG A 542 -41.03 -7.55 -6.99
CA ARG A 542 -40.49 -8.74 -6.31
C ARG A 542 -40.95 -8.84 -4.85
N ALA A 543 -41.13 -7.71 -4.16
CA ALA A 543 -41.73 -7.67 -2.82
C ALA A 543 -43.24 -8.02 -2.84
N GLU A 544 -43.95 -7.68 -3.92
CA GLU A 544 -45.35 -8.11 -4.13
C GLU A 544 -45.46 -9.64 -4.35
N GLN A 545 -44.42 -10.27 -4.90
CA GLN A 545 -44.36 -11.72 -5.17
C GLN A 545 -43.81 -12.56 -4.00
N ASP A 546 -42.94 -11.99 -3.16
CA ASP A 546 -42.27 -12.68 -2.06
C ASP A 546 -42.33 -11.85 -0.76
N ALA A 547 -43.11 -12.32 0.22
CA ALA A 547 -43.30 -11.66 1.50
C ALA A 547 -42.02 -11.66 2.39
N ALA A 548 -41.13 -12.64 2.21
CA ALA A 548 -39.82 -12.62 2.89
C ALA A 548 -38.92 -11.54 2.28
N TYR A 549 -38.95 -11.40 0.95
CA TYR A 549 -38.26 -10.31 0.24
C TYR A 549 -38.83 -8.93 0.60
N ALA A 550 -40.15 -8.80 0.73
CA ALA A 550 -40.80 -7.57 1.19
C ALA A 550 -40.31 -7.12 2.58
N SER A 551 -40.20 -8.07 3.52
CA SER A 551 -39.65 -7.83 4.84
C SER A 551 -38.19 -7.33 4.76
N GLN A 552 -37.32 -8.05 4.03
CA GLN A 552 -35.92 -7.68 3.84
C GLN A 552 -35.76 -6.29 3.17
N LEU A 553 -36.58 -5.98 2.17
CA LEU A 553 -36.56 -4.69 1.48
C LEU A 553 -37.01 -3.55 2.41
N SER A 554 -38.03 -3.76 3.25
CA SER A 554 -38.45 -2.78 4.26
C SER A 554 -37.35 -2.52 5.29
N ASP A 555 -36.63 -3.56 5.70
CA ASP A 555 -35.56 -3.50 6.70
C ASP A 555 -34.31 -2.81 6.14
N TYR A 556 -33.94 -3.10 4.88
CA TYR A 556 -32.90 -2.37 4.14
C TYR A 556 -33.26 -0.89 3.96
N ASN A 557 -34.49 -0.58 3.54
CA ASN A 557 -34.94 0.79 3.33
C ASN A 557 -34.91 1.61 4.64
N ARG A 558 -35.28 1.00 5.78
CA ARG A 558 -35.13 1.62 7.11
C ARG A 558 -33.66 1.93 7.41
N ARG A 559 -32.77 0.94 7.35
CA ARG A 559 -31.32 1.11 7.62
C ARG A 559 -30.67 2.13 6.67
N ASN A 560 -31.07 2.16 5.41
CA ASN A 560 -30.56 3.12 4.42
C ASN A 560 -30.99 4.55 4.75
N LYS A 561 -32.26 4.77 5.13
CA LYS A 561 -32.77 6.06 5.61
C LYS A 561 -32.09 6.51 6.91
N ASP A 562 -31.85 5.59 7.85
CA ASP A 562 -31.12 5.87 9.09
C ASP A 562 -29.67 6.29 8.81
N ASN A 563 -28.99 5.63 7.87
CA ASN A 563 -27.64 5.99 7.44
C ASN A 563 -27.60 7.29 6.65
N GLU A 564 -28.59 7.58 5.81
CA GLU A 564 -28.73 8.87 5.13
C GLU A 564 -28.92 10.01 6.13
N GLY A 565 -29.78 9.82 7.14
CA GLY A 565 -29.94 10.76 8.26
C GLY A 565 -28.64 11.01 9.02
N ARG A 566 -27.89 9.96 9.36
CA ARG A 566 -26.56 10.06 9.99
C ARG A 566 -25.54 10.79 9.09
N ASN A 567 -25.51 10.47 7.80
CA ASN A 567 -24.60 11.12 6.84
C ASN A 567 -24.92 12.61 6.67
N ASN A 568 -26.19 12.99 6.72
CA ASN A 568 -26.63 14.39 6.64
C ASN A 568 -26.34 15.16 7.94
N ASP A 569 -26.51 14.54 9.11
CA ASP A 569 -26.09 15.11 10.39
C ASP A 569 -24.55 15.29 10.46
N LEU A 570 -23.77 14.30 10.00
CA LEU A 570 -22.31 14.43 9.90
C LEU A 570 -21.86 15.54 8.94
N ARG A 571 -22.55 15.71 7.79
CA ARG A 571 -22.29 16.83 6.87
C ARG A 571 -22.57 18.18 7.53
N ARG A 572 -23.74 18.32 8.18
CA ARG A 572 -24.12 19.52 8.91
C ARG A 572 -23.08 19.86 9.98
N ARG A 573 -22.69 18.92 10.85
CA ARG A 573 -21.68 19.15 11.90
C ARG A 573 -20.31 19.51 11.34
N TYR A 574 -19.94 18.98 10.17
CA TYR A 574 -18.71 19.38 9.48
C TYR A 574 -18.81 20.81 8.93
N GLU A 575 -19.95 21.20 8.38
CA GLU A 575 -20.21 22.56 7.89
C GLU A 575 -20.28 23.58 9.03
N GLU A 576 -20.90 23.22 10.16
CA GLU A 576 -20.84 23.96 11.44
C GLU A 576 -19.39 24.15 11.90
N LEU A 577 -18.58 23.08 11.98
CA LEU A 577 -17.17 23.15 12.37
C LEU A 577 -16.32 24.02 11.42
N MET A 578 -16.55 23.93 10.11
CA MET A 578 -15.83 24.75 9.12
C MET A 578 -16.22 26.23 9.21
N ASN A 579 -17.49 26.54 9.50
CA ASN A 579 -17.96 27.90 9.75
C ASN A 579 -17.37 28.47 11.05
N ASP A 580 -17.32 27.67 12.12
CA ASP A 580 -16.68 28.01 13.40
C ASP A 580 -15.19 28.32 13.23
N GLU A 581 -14.44 27.46 12.54
CA GLU A 581 -13.01 27.64 12.31
C GLU A 581 -12.71 28.84 11.42
N LYS A 582 -13.56 29.11 10.41
CA LYS A 582 -13.49 30.35 9.63
C LYS A 582 -13.79 31.57 10.49
N TYR A 583 -14.87 31.55 11.27
CA TYR A 583 -15.24 32.66 12.16
C TYR A 583 -14.11 32.99 13.15
N LYS A 584 -13.46 31.97 13.72
CA LYS A 584 -12.26 32.15 14.56
C LYS A 584 -11.09 32.75 13.78
N ALA A 585 -10.84 32.34 12.53
CA ALA A 585 -9.77 32.90 11.73
C ALA A 585 -10.00 34.39 11.42
N ASP A 586 -11.25 34.75 11.12
CA ASP A 586 -11.64 36.13 10.78
C ASP A 586 -11.71 37.05 12.02
N ASN A 587 -12.15 36.54 13.18
CA ASN A 587 -12.50 37.36 14.36
C ASN A 587 -11.60 37.14 15.61
N CYS A 588 -10.75 36.12 15.64
CA CYS A 588 -9.95 35.77 16.82
C CYS A 588 -8.44 35.94 16.62
N ARG A 589 -7.73 36.19 17.72
CA ARG A 589 -6.27 36.35 17.77
C ARG A 589 -5.66 35.53 18.89
N LEU A 590 -4.37 35.23 18.77
CA LEU A 590 -3.60 34.46 19.74
C LEU A 590 -3.02 35.39 20.81
N CYS A 591 -3.29 35.13 22.09
CA CYS A 591 -2.63 35.83 23.18
C CYS A 591 -1.09 35.70 23.05
N PRO A 592 -0.32 36.80 23.07
CA PRO A 592 1.14 36.74 22.91
C PRO A 592 1.84 35.83 23.92
N SER A 593 1.37 35.79 25.18
CA SER A 593 2.00 35.03 26.25
C SER A 593 1.66 33.53 26.23
N CYS A 594 0.37 33.17 26.28
CA CYS A 594 -0.07 31.78 26.44
C CYS A 594 -0.55 31.10 25.14
N LYS A 595 -0.57 31.83 24.02
CA LYS A 595 -1.07 31.39 22.70
C LYS A 595 -2.53 30.90 22.67
N ARG A 596 -3.32 31.16 23.72
CA ARG A 596 -4.76 30.89 23.73
C ARG A 596 -5.48 31.78 22.70
N VAL A 597 -6.48 31.22 22.02
CA VAL A 597 -7.40 31.96 21.16
C VAL A 597 -8.25 32.90 22.01
N VAL A 598 -8.28 34.18 21.66
CA VAL A 598 -9.09 35.23 22.27
C VAL A 598 -9.92 35.88 21.18
N GLN A 599 -11.19 36.17 21.47
CA GLN A 599 -12.10 36.96 20.64
C GLN A 599 -12.20 38.38 21.21
N ARG A 600 -12.25 39.40 20.37
CA ARG A 600 -12.64 40.76 20.79
C ARG A 600 -14.13 40.90 20.50
N LEU A 601 -14.95 41.04 21.55
CA LEU A 601 -16.39 41.27 21.41
C LEU A 601 -16.62 42.72 20.95
N GLU A 602 -16.24 43.69 21.77
CA GLU A 602 -16.34 45.12 21.49
C GLU A 602 -15.15 45.88 22.11
N GLY A 603 -15.06 47.19 21.86
CA GLY A 603 -14.19 48.10 22.63
C GLY A 603 -12.73 48.25 22.15
N CYS A 604 -11.87 48.64 23.09
CA CYS A 604 -10.49 49.07 22.86
C CYS A 604 -9.54 47.89 22.55
N ASP A 605 -8.43 48.15 21.84
CA ASP A 605 -7.39 47.14 21.58
C ASP A 605 -6.57 46.72 22.83
N SER A 606 -6.74 47.39 23.98
CA SER A 606 -6.08 46.99 25.24
C SER A 606 -6.81 45.82 25.91
N MET A 607 -6.49 44.59 25.49
CA MET A 607 -7.13 43.36 25.97
C MET A 607 -6.39 42.73 27.17
N ILE A 608 -7.11 41.97 27.99
CA ILE A 608 -6.56 41.13 29.07
C ILE A 608 -6.89 39.67 28.76
N CYS A 609 -5.91 38.76 28.81
CA CYS A 609 -6.14 37.37 28.46
C CYS A 609 -7.01 36.66 29.52
N GLY A 610 -8.29 36.50 29.21
CA GLY A 610 -9.29 35.86 30.07
C GLY A 610 -10.14 36.84 30.89
N GLN A 611 -10.04 38.15 30.67
CA GLN A 611 -10.85 39.15 31.38
C GLN A 611 -11.27 40.29 30.45
N ASP A 612 -12.48 40.81 30.65
CA ASP A 612 -12.93 42.03 29.98
C ASP A 612 -12.06 43.22 30.42
N ALA A 613 -11.79 44.16 29.50
CA ALA A 613 -10.92 45.32 29.77
C ALA A 613 -11.44 46.25 30.89
N HIS A 614 -12.74 46.21 31.18
CA HIS A 614 -13.42 46.97 32.25
C HIS A 614 -13.76 46.12 33.49
N GLY A 615 -13.35 44.85 33.53
CA GLY A 615 -13.81 43.88 34.52
C GLY A 615 -15.23 43.38 34.24
N GLY A 616 -15.69 42.40 35.04
CA GLY A 616 -16.96 41.70 34.82
C GLY A 616 -16.72 40.22 34.52
N ASN A 617 -16.62 39.84 33.25
CA ASN A 617 -16.42 38.45 32.85
C ASN A 617 -14.98 38.00 33.16
N VAL A 618 -14.84 36.88 33.88
CA VAL A 618 -13.55 36.24 34.17
C VAL A 618 -13.58 34.81 33.63
N GLN A 619 -12.90 34.62 32.50
CA GLN A 619 -12.72 33.33 31.83
C GLN A 619 -11.33 32.76 32.12
N SER A 620 -11.10 31.50 31.73
CA SER A 620 -9.77 30.90 31.85
C SER A 620 -8.78 31.54 30.86
N GLY A 621 -7.81 32.30 31.39
CA GLY A 621 -6.73 32.92 30.64
C GLY A 621 -5.53 33.18 31.55
N CYS A 622 -4.46 33.80 31.03
CA CYS A 622 -3.24 34.04 31.80
C CYS A 622 -3.15 35.42 32.47
N GLY A 623 -4.18 36.27 32.36
CA GLY A 623 -4.19 37.62 32.94
C GLY A 623 -3.23 38.62 32.29
N ALA A 624 -2.42 38.20 31.31
CA ALA A 624 -1.50 39.08 30.59
C ALA A 624 -2.27 40.14 29.79
N LYS A 625 -1.87 41.41 29.93
CA LYS A 625 -2.35 42.52 29.12
C LYS A 625 -1.63 42.55 27.78
N PHE A 626 -2.35 42.79 26.68
CA PHE A 626 -1.76 42.86 25.33
C PHE A 626 -2.56 43.76 24.38
N ASN A 627 -1.89 44.29 23.36
CA ASN A 627 -2.55 45.02 22.28
C ASN A 627 -3.12 44.03 21.23
N TRP A 628 -4.41 44.14 20.94
CA TRP A 628 -5.15 43.29 20.01
C TRP A 628 -4.67 43.42 18.56
N ALA A 629 -4.50 44.65 18.06
CA ALA A 629 -4.05 44.89 16.68
C ALA A 629 -2.66 44.30 16.39
N GLN A 630 -1.78 44.26 17.40
CA GLN A 630 -0.46 43.64 17.34
C GLN A 630 -0.45 42.12 17.60
N ALA A 631 -1.52 41.55 18.14
CA ALA A 631 -1.60 40.11 18.41
C ALA A 631 -1.70 39.30 17.11
N LYS A 632 -0.98 38.17 17.02
CA LYS A 632 -1.02 37.29 15.83
C LYS A 632 -2.44 36.75 15.61
N GLN A 633 -2.95 36.88 14.38
CA GLN A 633 -4.26 36.34 13.99
C GLN A 633 -4.32 34.82 14.15
N TYR A 634 -5.50 34.29 14.47
CA TYR A 634 -5.71 32.85 14.51
C TYR A 634 -5.64 32.26 13.09
N ALA A 635 -5.06 31.08 12.96
CA ALA A 635 -5.11 30.28 11.75
C ALA A 635 -5.89 29.00 12.06
N ALA A 636 -6.87 28.67 11.22
CA ALA A 636 -7.74 27.52 11.40
C ALA A 636 -6.94 26.22 11.63
N ALA A 637 -7.27 25.49 12.69
CA ALA A 637 -6.61 24.24 13.03
C ALA A 637 -7.17 23.06 12.22
N ALA A 638 -8.44 23.14 11.81
CA ALA A 638 -9.05 22.18 10.91
C ALA A 638 -8.46 22.26 9.49
N LYS A 639 -7.56 21.32 9.16
CA LYS A 639 -7.21 21.04 7.76
C LYS A 639 -8.45 20.49 7.04
N PRO A 640 -8.74 20.91 5.80
CA PRO A 640 -9.82 20.33 5.00
C PRO A 640 -9.48 18.88 4.62
N GLN A 641 -9.91 17.93 5.45
CA GLN A 641 -9.80 16.50 5.18
C GLN A 641 -10.73 16.13 4.01
N PRO A 642 -10.29 15.29 3.06
CA PRO A 642 -11.15 14.89 1.94
C PRO A 642 -12.36 14.10 2.44
N LYS A 643 -13.55 14.47 1.94
CA LYS A 643 -14.82 13.83 2.31
C LYS A 643 -14.84 12.37 1.83
N GLN A 644 -15.05 11.43 2.76
CA GLN A 644 -16.05 10.34 2.72
C GLN A 644 -15.63 9.13 3.57
N ILE A 645 -16.16 9.04 4.80
CA ILE A 645 -16.46 7.74 5.41
C ILE A 645 -17.92 7.43 5.04
N ILE A 646 -18.14 6.94 3.82
CA ILE A 646 -19.43 6.34 3.48
C ILE A 646 -19.44 4.95 4.13
N LEU A 647 -20.23 4.80 5.18
CA LEU A 647 -20.61 3.48 5.72
C LEU A 647 -21.63 2.84 4.77
N ASP A 648 -21.13 2.38 3.62
CA ASP A 648 -21.87 1.55 2.66
C ASP A 648 -22.29 0.27 3.38
N LEU A 649 -23.58 0.13 3.65
CA LEU A 649 -24.11 -1.12 4.17
C LEU A 649 -24.05 -2.20 3.09
N PRO A 650 -23.69 -3.45 3.44
CA PRO A 650 -23.94 -4.57 2.54
C PRO A 650 -25.44 -4.60 2.22
N LYS A 651 -25.75 -4.55 0.93
CA LYS A 651 -27.12 -4.65 0.42
C LYS A 651 -27.67 -6.04 0.74
N PRO A 652 -28.99 -6.21 0.94
CA PRO A 652 -29.57 -7.54 1.11
C PRO A 652 -29.13 -8.40 -0.07
N GLU A 653 -28.52 -9.55 0.25
CA GLU A 653 -28.10 -10.49 -0.77
C GLU A 653 -29.34 -10.92 -1.53
N ASN A 654 -29.41 -10.54 -2.81
CA ASN A 654 -30.47 -11.01 -3.67
C ASN A 654 -30.28 -12.52 -3.80
N PRO A 655 -31.16 -13.37 -3.22
CA PRO A 655 -30.91 -14.80 -3.17
C PRO A 655 -30.72 -15.28 -4.60
N LEU A 656 -29.57 -15.93 -4.85
CA LEU A 656 -29.13 -16.27 -6.19
C LEU A 656 -30.20 -17.14 -6.84
N VAL A 657 -30.99 -16.53 -7.72
CA VAL A 657 -31.93 -17.26 -8.55
C VAL A 657 -31.07 -18.03 -9.53
N HIS A 658 -30.80 -19.29 -9.20
CA HIS A 658 -30.25 -20.25 -10.11
C HIS A 658 -31.22 -20.35 -11.29
N HIS A 659 -30.89 -19.67 -12.38
CA HIS A 659 -31.67 -19.67 -13.61
C HIS A 659 -31.46 -21.01 -14.32
N ASP A 660 -32.09 -22.05 -13.79
CA ASP A 660 -32.02 -23.41 -14.31
C ASP A 660 -32.64 -23.47 -15.72
N GLY A 661 -31.77 -23.45 -16.73
CA GLY A 661 -32.10 -23.86 -18.10
C GLY A 661 -33.04 -22.95 -18.91
N ALA A 662 -33.49 -21.82 -18.37
CA ALA A 662 -34.43 -20.91 -19.04
C ALA A 662 -33.83 -20.31 -20.34
N LYS A 663 -34.14 -20.93 -21.48
CA LYS A 663 -33.75 -20.43 -22.81
C LYS A 663 -34.41 -19.08 -23.10
N LEU A 664 -33.62 -18.01 -23.11
CA LEU A 664 -34.00 -16.76 -23.76
C LEU A 664 -34.00 -16.99 -25.28
N VAL A 665 -35.21 -17.15 -25.84
CA VAL A 665 -35.42 -17.03 -27.29
C VAL A 665 -35.50 -15.54 -27.59
N PHE A 666 -34.50 -15.01 -28.31
CA PHE A 666 -34.59 -13.70 -28.91
C PHE A 666 -35.47 -13.78 -30.17
N ILE A 667 -36.30 -12.76 -30.37
CA ILE A 667 -37.07 -12.48 -31.59
C ILE A 667 -36.34 -11.37 -32.33
#